data_AF-A0AAV5A6G6-F1
#
_entry.id   AF-A0AAV5A6G6-F1
#
_cell.length_a   1.000
_cell.length_b   1.000
_cell.length_c   1.000
_cell.angle_alpha   90.00
_cell.angle_beta   90.00
_cell.angle_gamma   90.00
#
_symmetry.space_group_name_H-M   'P 1'
#
loop_
_entity.id
_entity.type
_entity.pdbx_description
1 polymer ?
#
loop_
_entity_poly.entity_id
_entity_poly.type
_entity_poly.pdbx_seq_one_letter_code
_entity_poly.pdbx_strand_id
1 'polypeptide(L)'
;MAGVRGFADPNAHVSENGKQVWFQLVDGTLSNDTEALLPFYINAAGGNLTQATQCMLAGSNGFTANHAALAQGDNNLWAIANTPYSWGYFLRQDIPTHFALAEGWTVADMYAQAAIATTHPNRAFWVSGSINVPGGPQQLDQGGVAIDNNETPGCEAPNLDCYPYSWKTTAEFYEEAGVSWQLYQGTDNFGDNPFAWFEQFQNAPANSTLAERAFAVLGLQAFYDAAANGTLPQISYIIGPGGLSEHPPWSPSDGAWLHQQVVNAVINSPKYSSTVLMVSYDETGGWGDHVIPITAPKDTPGEWMTNPFNTSQTVFAGPGFRLPFYVVSPWTRGGHVFTAHSDHSSQIMFIEEWLASKGKNVVTDQLNPWRREHMSNLLQMFDFEHPDMSIPDLPVPTPPAIGPQGQFLGDVECQTIFPNPQPPVPYGQQTRQNSLTIETGFKSVRGSLTEGRFLVFESGNSALSLDTRNRQLTLGGAVPEHDTPLNRFVLHATANPPATTFNLQFFETINGQTNFIGSNLKATTSMDDAAVFDITDLGNSKGYTIQEVSSGQFLTISGNGKSLALGRQATPFNNSHMGSNNAAKRHPDLVDRALPPIPGHIALGHGWEWIWKHRLFSSRGNEDVVNFEVLTRRNQFLKFREIYQAVRTFGDNLITVEKDAWKRHRKVIAPSFSESTYKVTWDEAIKVMSGLFNEKWGKDTEYIIVKHMPDLTSLITLKTISAAGKIRNILAHEATNVIELYMKEMIAERRNKQEERHDLFNALLVSNEENWDNMNDKFTDEELICWYSFVLGRKGSSCLTDVLLANMFAFLLAGHETLSHTISYTLGLLALHEEEQEKIYKQITENLHTDEIPGYEKLNSFTYVLAVLYESLRLFPMVTMLVREIADDVTFSKQKSDGTIEQVPVTKDNLVILDIAALHYNPKYWTDPEKFDPTRFLGNYNKDAYLPFSGGMRACIGRRFAEVEGIAILVMLLSRYKVELKDPGKYAGLDVLERRAKLLKSEPRITTTVQEARKMK
;
A
#
# COMPACT_ATOMS: atom_id res chain seq x y z
N MET A 1 22.58 2.60 12.81
CA MET A 1 23.55 1.61 13.32
C MET A 1 24.96 2.10 13.08
N ALA A 2 25.86 1.94 14.04
CA ALA A 2 27.26 2.35 13.88
C ALA A 2 27.95 1.55 12.75
N GLY A 3 28.79 2.23 11.96
CA GLY A 3 29.59 1.59 10.90
C GLY A 3 28.80 1.03 9.71
N VAL A 4 27.50 1.31 9.59
CA VAL A 4 26.66 1.01 8.42
C VAL A 4 26.35 2.32 7.69
N ARG A 5 26.40 2.34 6.36
CA ARG A 5 26.07 3.53 5.56
C ARG A 5 24.64 4.01 5.83
N GLY A 6 24.53 5.23 6.31
CA GLY A 6 23.26 5.84 6.72
C GLY A 6 23.40 7.37 6.76
N PHE A 7 22.83 8.04 7.75
CA PHE A 7 22.80 9.50 7.81
C PHE A 7 24.17 10.19 7.98
N ALA A 8 25.24 9.44 8.25
CA ALA A 8 26.62 9.93 8.26
C ALA A 8 27.32 9.87 6.87
N ASP A 9 26.59 9.52 5.81
CA ASP A 9 27.13 9.33 4.45
C ASP A 9 27.82 10.62 3.93
N PRO A 10 29.17 10.63 3.78
CA PRO A 10 29.92 11.77 3.25
C PRO A 10 29.73 11.96 1.73
N ASN A 11 29.19 10.97 1.04
CA ASN A 11 28.89 10.95 -0.39
C ASN A 11 27.36 11.04 -0.65
N ALA A 12 26.57 11.52 0.33
CA ALA A 12 25.12 11.64 0.17
C ALA A 12 24.78 12.46 -1.09
N HIS A 13 23.94 11.89 -1.95
CA HIS A 13 23.58 12.47 -3.24
C HIS A 13 23.06 13.91 -3.07
N VAL A 14 23.46 14.79 -3.99
CA VAL A 14 23.01 16.18 -4.06
C VAL A 14 22.23 16.34 -5.36
N SER A 15 20.93 16.59 -5.23
CA SER A 15 20.03 16.79 -6.36
C SER A 15 20.36 18.08 -7.13
N GLU A 16 19.78 18.25 -8.32
CA GLU A 16 20.03 19.42 -9.18
C GLU A 16 19.75 20.77 -8.51
N ASN A 17 18.84 20.80 -7.54
CA ASN A 17 18.51 22.00 -6.76
C ASN A 17 19.56 22.36 -5.70
N GLY A 18 20.65 21.59 -5.59
CA GLY A 18 21.75 21.81 -4.64
C GLY A 18 21.48 21.30 -3.22
N LYS A 19 20.33 20.70 -2.94
CA LYS A 19 20.02 20.05 -1.66
C LYS A 19 20.42 18.58 -1.69
N GLN A 20 20.90 18.10 -0.55
CA GLN A 20 21.15 16.67 -0.35
C GLN A 20 19.84 15.88 -0.36
N VAL A 21 19.90 14.61 -0.74
CA VAL A 21 18.80 13.64 -0.79
C VAL A 21 17.95 13.60 0.49
N TRP A 22 18.51 14.00 1.64
CA TRP A 22 17.78 14.15 2.90
C TRP A 22 16.55 15.06 2.80
N PHE A 23 16.58 16.08 1.94
CA PHE A 23 15.53 17.08 1.79
C PHE A 23 14.50 16.62 0.76
N GLN A 24 13.47 15.90 1.23
CA GLN A 24 12.35 15.50 0.39
C GLN A 24 11.41 16.67 0.19
N LEU A 25 11.02 16.96 -1.05
CA LEU A 25 10.19 18.12 -1.37
C LEU A 25 8.82 18.01 -0.70
N VAL A 26 8.30 19.15 -0.23
CA VAL A 26 6.97 19.29 0.38
C VAL A 26 6.24 20.43 -0.33
N ASP A 27 4.95 20.23 -0.62
CA ASP A 27 4.08 21.25 -1.21
C ASP A 27 2.88 21.56 -0.30
N GLY A 28 2.07 22.54 -0.72
CA GLY A 28 0.92 23.02 0.04
C GLY A 28 -0.21 22.00 0.23
N THR A 29 -0.15 20.83 -0.40
CA THR A 29 -1.07 19.71 -0.12
C THR A 29 -0.69 18.95 1.15
N LEU A 30 0.58 18.97 1.51
CA LEU A 30 1.13 18.34 2.71
C LEU A 30 1.28 19.34 3.87
N SER A 31 1.98 20.45 3.64
CA SER A 31 2.18 21.51 4.62
C SER A 31 2.68 22.81 3.95
N ASN A 32 2.28 23.95 4.50
CA ASN A 32 2.83 25.26 4.14
C ASN A 32 3.95 25.73 5.10
N ASP A 33 4.29 24.91 6.11
CA ASP A 33 5.24 25.29 7.17
C ASP A 33 6.71 25.10 6.75
N THR A 34 6.97 24.30 5.71
CA THR A 34 8.31 24.03 5.18
C THR A 34 8.25 23.62 3.71
N GLU A 35 9.33 23.84 2.97
CA GLU A 35 9.49 23.40 1.57
C GLU A 35 10.10 21.99 1.47
N ALA A 36 10.57 21.42 2.58
CA ALA A 36 11.16 20.09 2.61
C ALA A 36 10.98 19.37 3.95
N LEU A 37 10.89 18.04 3.87
CA LEU A 37 10.87 17.09 4.97
C LEU A 37 12.23 16.40 5.07
N LEU A 38 12.83 16.38 6.27
CA LEU A 38 14.04 15.60 6.55
C LEU A 38 13.64 14.20 7.07
N PRO A 39 14.56 13.21 7.11
CA PRO A 39 14.24 11.93 7.73
C PRO A 39 13.82 12.15 9.18
N PHE A 40 12.81 11.43 9.69
CA PHE A 40 12.38 11.60 11.08
C PHE A 40 12.23 10.29 11.84
N TYR A 41 12.62 10.35 13.10
CA TYR A 41 12.37 9.28 14.05
C TYR A 41 10.87 9.22 14.35
N ILE A 42 10.22 8.14 13.92
CA ILE A 42 8.75 8.02 13.96
C ILE A 42 8.17 7.99 15.39
N ASN A 43 8.97 7.61 16.39
CA ASN A 43 8.55 7.59 17.79
C ASN A 43 9.09 8.79 18.60
N ALA A 44 9.48 9.89 17.95
CA ALA A 44 10.09 11.06 18.61
C ALA A 44 9.20 11.71 19.68
N ALA A 45 7.87 11.67 19.52
CA ALA A 45 6.96 12.24 20.54
C ALA A 45 6.78 11.33 21.77
N GLY A 46 7.33 10.12 21.76
CA GLY A 46 7.31 9.19 22.89
C GLY A 46 5.92 8.66 23.25
N GLY A 47 5.74 8.30 24.54
CA GLY A 47 4.51 7.71 25.04
C GLY A 47 4.20 6.37 24.39
N ASN A 48 2.94 6.16 24.00
CA ASN A 48 2.48 4.91 23.41
C ASN A 48 2.84 4.77 21.92
N LEU A 49 3.51 5.75 21.30
CA LEU A 49 3.88 5.66 19.88
C LEU A 49 4.79 4.47 19.58
N THR A 50 5.68 4.11 20.50
CA THR A 50 6.54 2.92 20.37
C THR A 50 5.76 1.62 20.16
N GLN A 51 4.52 1.57 20.66
CA GLN A 51 3.58 0.45 20.46
C GLN A 51 2.66 0.69 19.27
N ALA A 52 2.18 1.93 19.07
CA ALA A 52 1.26 2.26 17.99
C ALA A 52 1.90 2.14 16.60
N THR A 53 3.14 2.61 16.44
CA THR A 53 3.84 2.59 15.15
C THR A 53 4.26 1.19 14.72
N GLN A 54 4.14 0.19 15.60
CA GLN A 54 4.31 -1.20 15.21
C GLN A 54 3.25 -1.65 14.20
N CYS A 55 2.10 -0.98 14.07
CA CYS A 55 1.12 -1.26 13.02
C CYS A 55 0.82 -0.05 12.11
N MET A 56 1.78 0.85 11.97
CA MET A 56 1.66 1.98 11.04
C MET A 56 1.77 1.54 9.58
N LEU A 57 1.31 2.38 8.67
CA LEU A 57 1.62 2.26 7.25
C LEU A 57 2.78 3.20 6.92
N ALA A 58 3.71 2.73 6.09
CA ALA A 58 4.71 3.59 5.46
C ALA A 58 4.11 4.20 4.19
N GLY A 59 4.64 3.83 3.02
CA GLY A 59 4.12 4.21 1.72
C GLY A 59 3.68 3.04 0.85
N SER A 60 3.58 3.29 -0.44
CA SER A 60 3.39 2.27 -1.47
C SER A 60 4.73 1.69 -1.90
N ASN A 61 4.76 0.39 -2.13
CA ASN A 61 5.82 -0.34 -2.83
C ASN A 61 5.57 -0.48 -4.35
N GLY A 62 4.48 0.12 -4.86
CA GLY A 62 4.10 0.03 -6.27
C GLY A 62 5.11 0.69 -7.19
N PHE A 63 5.24 0.12 -8.39
CA PHE A 63 6.13 0.59 -9.47
C PHE A 63 6.02 2.11 -9.67
N THR A 64 4.81 2.62 -9.90
CA THR A 64 4.58 4.04 -10.22
C THR A 64 5.04 4.98 -9.10
N ALA A 65 4.68 4.69 -7.85
CA ALA A 65 5.01 5.55 -6.71
C ALA A 65 6.52 5.57 -6.44
N ASN A 66 7.18 4.42 -6.54
CA ASN A 66 8.61 4.27 -6.27
C ASN A 66 9.45 4.91 -7.38
N HIS A 67 9.06 4.73 -8.65
CA HIS A 67 9.69 5.43 -9.77
C HIS A 67 9.50 6.95 -9.70
N ALA A 68 8.32 7.41 -9.28
CA ALA A 68 8.07 8.83 -9.10
C ALA A 68 8.90 9.40 -7.94
N ALA A 69 8.99 8.69 -6.80
CA ALA A 69 9.84 9.07 -5.66
C ALA A 69 11.33 9.13 -6.01
N LEU A 70 11.81 8.20 -6.84
CA LEU A 70 13.18 8.19 -7.35
C LEU A 70 13.50 9.43 -8.20
N ALA A 71 12.48 10.07 -8.80
CA ALA A 71 12.61 11.34 -9.51
C ALA A 71 13.73 11.33 -10.58
N GLN A 72 13.81 10.27 -11.38
CA GLN A 72 14.86 10.08 -12.41
C GLN A 72 16.31 10.08 -11.84
N GLY A 73 16.48 9.77 -10.56
CA GLY A 73 17.78 9.67 -9.89
C GLY A 73 18.02 10.72 -8.81
N ASP A 74 17.22 11.80 -8.76
CA ASP A 74 17.30 12.83 -7.72
C ASP A 74 16.90 12.31 -6.32
N ASN A 75 16.01 11.31 -6.29
CA ASN A 75 15.53 10.62 -5.09
C ASN A 75 14.98 11.58 -4.00
N ASN A 76 14.26 12.62 -4.42
CA ASN A 76 13.81 13.73 -3.56
C ASN A 76 12.28 13.91 -3.50
N LEU A 77 11.51 12.93 -4.00
CA LEU A 77 10.06 13.01 -4.08
C LEU A 77 9.30 11.99 -3.21
N TRP A 78 9.94 11.32 -2.26
CA TRP A 78 9.26 10.36 -1.37
C TRP A 78 8.07 10.96 -0.63
N ALA A 79 8.20 12.18 -0.11
CA ALA A 79 7.13 12.80 0.68
C ALA A 79 5.87 13.11 -0.16
N ILE A 80 6.02 13.62 -1.38
CA ILE A 80 4.91 14.02 -2.27
C ILE A 80 4.42 12.88 -3.16
N ALA A 81 5.34 12.14 -3.80
CA ALA A 81 5.00 11.11 -4.78
C ALA A 81 4.70 9.74 -4.16
N ASN A 82 5.04 9.56 -2.89
CA ASN A 82 4.69 8.37 -2.13
C ASN A 82 3.92 8.79 -0.86
N THR A 83 4.58 8.84 0.29
CA THR A 83 4.01 9.41 1.52
C THR A 83 5.10 10.09 2.35
N PRO A 84 4.77 11.06 3.22
CA PRO A 84 5.74 11.59 4.16
C PRO A 84 6.29 10.51 5.12
N TYR A 85 5.50 9.46 5.43
CA TYR A 85 5.92 8.37 6.32
C TYR A 85 7.00 7.48 5.71
N SER A 86 7.10 7.42 4.38
CA SER A 86 8.20 6.74 3.69
C SER A 86 9.57 7.28 4.13
N TRP A 87 9.65 8.54 4.58
CA TRP A 87 10.88 9.15 5.06
C TRP A 87 11.07 9.04 6.58
N GLY A 88 10.30 8.18 7.25
CA GLY A 88 10.46 7.83 8.65
C GLY A 88 11.53 6.75 8.88
N TYR A 89 12.07 6.66 10.09
CA TYR A 89 12.96 5.57 10.49
C TYR A 89 12.73 5.12 11.94
N PHE A 90 12.99 3.83 12.19
CA PHE A 90 13.07 3.25 13.53
C PHE A 90 14.48 3.39 14.13
N LEU A 91 14.54 3.40 15.46
CA LEU A 91 15.77 3.30 16.23
C LEU A 91 15.90 1.90 16.86
N ARG A 92 17.08 1.61 17.42
CA ARG A 92 17.42 0.33 18.04
C ARG A 92 16.39 -0.13 19.08
N GLN A 93 15.90 0.79 19.91
CA GLN A 93 14.93 0.44 20.95
C GLN A 93 13.57 0.00 20.39
N ASP A 94 13.24 0.35 19.14
CA ASP A 94 11.96 0.00 18.52
C ASP A 94 12.02 -1.39 17.85
N ILE A 95 13.19 -1.77 17.33
CA ILE A 95 13.44 -3.05 16.64
C ILE A 95 14.74 -3.72 17.13
N PRO A 96 14.84 -4.06 18.44
CA PRO A 96 16.10 -4.48 19.07
C PRO A 96 16.64 -5.80 18.51
N THR A 97 15.76 -6.73 18.13
CA THR A 97 16.16 -8.03 17.57
C THR A 97 16.86 -7.86 16.22
N HIS A 98 16.34 -7.03 15.31
CA HIS A 98 16.97 -6.76 14.01
C HIS A 98 18.38 -6.19 14.17
N PHE A 99 18.55 -5.23 15.08
CA PHE A 99 19.87 -4.67 15.39
C PHE A 99 20.82 -5.73 15.97
N ALA A 100 20.35 -6.55 16.92
CA ALA A 100 21.16 -7.59 17.53
C ALA A 100 21.59 -8.68 16.55
N LEU A 101 20.72 -9.06 15.60
CA LEU A 101 21.07 -10.02 14.54
C LEU A 101 22.12 -9.43 13.58
N ALA A 102 21.93 -8.18 13.14
CA ALA A 102 22.87 -7.49 12.27
C ALA A 102 24.23 -7.16 12.94
N GLU A 103 24.30 -7.14 14.27
CA GLU A 103 25.55 -6.97 15.03
C GLU A 103 26.15 -8.30 15.51
N GLY A 104 25.31 -9.31 15.66
CA GLY A 104 25.73 -10.68 15.89
C GLY A 104 26.48 -11.25 14.69
N TRP A 105 26.11 -10.87 13.48
CA TRP A 105 26.74 -11.38 12.27
C TRP A 105 27.08 -10.26 11.28
N THR A 106 27.36 -10.62 10.04
CA THR A 106 27.70 -9.65 8.99
C THR A 106 26.41 -9.16 8.35
N VAL A 107 26.25 -7.83 8.27
CA VAL A 107 25.14 -7.14 7.59
C VAL A 107 25.64 -6.54 6.29
N ALA A 108 24.86 -6.61 5.22
CA ALA A 108 25.17 -5.93 3.96
C ALA A 108 24.49 -4.57 3.92
N ASP A 109 25.26 -3.52 3.60
CA ASP A 109 24.75 -2.16 3.53
C ASP A 109 24.66 -1.60 2.11
N MET A 110 24.81 -2.49 1.12
CA MET A 110 24.65 -2.25 -0.32
C MET A 110 23.91 -3.42 -1.00
N TYR A 111 23.06 -4.12 -0.25
CA TYR A 111 22.15 -5.14 -0.78
C TYR A 111 20.82 -4.49 -1.20
N ALA A 112 20.37 -4.69 -2.43
CA ALA A 112 19.19 -4.04 -2.99
C ALA A 112 18.09 -5.04 -3.38
N GLN A 113 16.85 -4.54 -3.49
CA GLN A 113 15.80 -5.26 -4.18
C GLN A 113 16.18 -5.45 -5.67
N ALA A 114 15.69 -6.51 -6.31
CA ALA A 114 16.08 -6.80 -7.70
C ALA A 114 15.48 -5.82 -8.71
N ALA A 115 14.27 -5.33 -8.43
CA ALA A 115 13.52 -4.43 -9.29
C ALA A 115 12.78 -3.34 -8.50
N ILE A 116 12.57 -2.16 -9.11
CA ILE A 116 11.72 -1.09 -8.59
C ILE A 116 10.25 -1.43 -8.85
N ALA A 117 9.77 -2.45 -8.16
CA ALA A 117 8.46 -3.06 -8.35
C ALA A 117 7.96 -3.66 -7.03
N THR A 118 6.76 -4.22 -7.05
CA THR A 118 6.11 -4.84 -5.90
C THR A 118 6.75 -6.18 -5.50
N THR A 119 6.12 -6.88 -4.55
CA THR A 119 6.53 -8.17 -3.99
C THR A 119 6.76 -9.27 -5.03
N HIS A 120 5.81 -9.53 -5.94
CA HIS A 120 5.89 -10.69 -6.83
C HIS A 120 7.07 -10.61 -7.81
N PRO A 121 7.32 -9.48 -8.49
CA PRO A 121 8.49 -9.35 -9.37
C PRO A 121 9.81 -9.61 -8.63
N ASN A 122 10.00 -9.07 -7.42
CA ASN A 122 11.22 -9.28 -6.65
C ASN A 122 11.39 -10.75 -6.20
N ARG A 123 10.31 -11.43 -5.81
CA ARG A 123 10.34 -12.85 -5.44
C ARG A 123 10.47 -13.79 -6.63
N ALA A 124 9.88 -13.46 -7.77
CA ALA A 124 10.09 -14.17 -9.03
C ALA A 124 11.57 -14.07 -9.41
N PHE A 125 12.15 -12.87 -9.36
CA PHE A 125 13.58 -12.67 -9.57
C PHE A 125 14.42 -13.47 -8.57
N TRP A 126 14.04 -13.51 -7.29
CA TRP A 126 14.78 -14.29 -6.27
C TRP A 126 14.90 -15.79 -6.60
N VAL A 127 13.87 -16.38 -7.23
CA VAL A 127 13.90 -17.82 -7.59
C VAL A 127 14.30 -18.11 -9.03
N SER A 128 14.38 -17.11 -9.92
CA SER A 128 14.72 -17.32 -11.34
C SER A 128 15.84 -16.44 -11.89
N GLY A 129 16.14 -15.30 -11.27
CA GLY A 129 17.12 -14.32 -11.71
C GLY A 129 16.61 -13.29 -12.73
N SER A 130 15.30 -13.17 -12.93
CA SER A 130 14.73 -12.24 -13.92
C SER A 130 13.27 -11.87 -13.64
N ILE A 131 12.88 -10.68 -14.10
CA ILE A 131 11.48 -10.23 -14.28
C ILE A 131 11.11 -10.07 -15.77
N ASN A 132 11.91 -10.66 -16.66
CA ASN A 132 11.72 -10.68 -18.12
C ASN A 132 11.74 -9.29 -18.78
N VAL A 133 12.63 -8.41 -18.33
CA VAL A 133 12.90 -7.11 -18.99
C VAL A 133 13.47 -7.35 -20.41
N PRO A 134 13.02 -6.61 -21.44
CA PRO A 134 13.48 -6.79 -22.81
C PRO A 134 15.02 -6.72 -22.95
N GLY A 135 15.57 -7.65 -23.74
CA GLY A 135 17.01 -7.78 -23.93
C GLY A 135 17.70 -8.67 -22.88
N GLY A 136 16.96 -9.13 -21.87
CA GLY A 136 17.36 -10.24 -21.01
C GLY A 136 17.31 -11.60 -21.74
N PRO A 137 17.66 -12.70 -21.05
CA PRO A 137 17.70 -14.03 -21.66
C PRO A 137 16.32 -14.62 -21.97
N GLN A 138 15.25 -14.09 -21.38
CA GLN A 138 13.88 -14.53 -21.60
C GLN A 138 13.23 -13.86 -22.82
N GLN A 139 12.25 -14.53 -23.39
CA GLN A 139 11.35 -13.97 -24.39
C GLN A 139 10.11 -13.38 -23.73
N LEU A 140 9.57 -12.29 -24.31
CA LEU A 140 8.42 -11.58 -23.76
C LEU A 140 7.13 -12.41 -23.70
N ASP A 141 7.02 -13.45 -24.53
CA ASP A 141 5.89 -14.39 -24.50
C ASP A 141 5.96 -15.39 -23.32
N GLN A 142 7.06 -15.40 -22.56
CA GLN A 142 7.25 -16.25 -21.39
C GLN A 142 6.67 -15.67 -20.09
N GLY A 143 5.78 -14.68 -20.17
CA GLY A 143 5.17 -14.04 -18.99
C GLY A 143 5.18 -12.52 -19.01
N GLY A 144 5.63 -11.88 -20.10
CA GLY A 144 5.77 -10.43 -20.17
C GLY A 144 6.75 -9.88 -19.13
N VAL A 145 6.90 -8.56 -19.06
CA VAL A 145 7.67 -7.92 -17.98
C VAL A 145 6.82 -7.89 -16.72
N ALA A 146 7.34 -8.40 -15.61
CA ALA A 146 6.64 -8.39 -14.32
C ALA A 146 6.99 -7.13 -13.51
N ILE A 147 6.00 -6.32 -13.16
CA ILE A 147 6.13 -5.10 -12.34
C ILE A 147 5.06 -4.97 -11.24
N ASP A 148 4.02 -5.81 -11.23
CA ASP A 148 2.97 -5.83 -10.20
C ASP A 148 2.69 -7.25 -9.68
N ASN A 149 1.84 -7.37 -8.66
CA ASN A 149 1.42 -8.61 -8.01
C ASN A 149 0.30 -9.35 -8.78
N ASN A 150 0.25 -9.26 -10.11
CA ASN A 150 -0.82 -9.88 -10.89
C ASN A 150 -0.73 -11.42 -10.87
N GLU A 151 -1.82 -12.06 -10.44
CA GLU A 151 -2.02 -13.52 -10.48
C GLU A 151 -3.20 -13.93 -11.38
N THR A 152 -3.70 -13.00 -12.20
CA THR A 152 -4.82 -13.25 -13.10
C THR A 152 -4.32 -13.86 -14.41
N PRO A 153 -4.76 -15.07 -14.80
CA PRO A 153 -4.33 -15.69 -16.05
C PRO A 153 -4.54 -14.79 -17.27
N GLY A 154 -3.51 -14.65 -18.10
CA GLY A 154 -3.45 -13.67 -19.19
C GLY A 154 -2.49 -12.52 -18.87
N CYS A 155 -2.53 -11.46 -19.67
CA CYS A 155 -1.70 -10.27 -19.48
C CYS A 155 -2.56 -9.04 -19.20
N GLU A 156 -2.06 -8.12 -18.37
CA GLU A 156 -2.72 -6.82 -18.14
C GLU A 156 -2.57 -5.89 -19.35
N ALA A 157 -1.43 -5.96 -20.04
CA ALA A 157 -1.20 -5.31 -21.33
C ALA A 157 -0.30 -6.19 -22.20
N PRO A 158 -0.10 -5.88 -23.50
CA PRO A 158 0.76 -6.68 -24.37
C PRO A 158 2.16 -6.88 -23.76
N ASN A 159 2.46 -8.11 -23.35
CA ASN A 159 3.71 -8.51 -22.71
C ASN A 159 4.01 -7.77 -21.38
N LEU A 160 2.98 -7.42 -20.61
CA LEU A 160 3.11 -6.80 -19.29
C LEU A 160 2.30 -7.59 -18.27
N ASP A 161 2.93 -7.93 -17.15
CA ASP A 161 2.34 -8.63 -16.01
C ASP A 161 1.51 -9.85 -16.44
N CYS A 162 2.08 -10.71 -17.30
CA CYS A 162 1.37 -11.90 -17.75
C CYS A 162 1.53 -13.05 -16.75
N TYR A 163 0.44 -13.77 -16.50
CA TYR A 163 0.41 -14.91 -15.62
C TYR A 163 -0.17 -16.15 -16.33
N PRO A 164 0.42 -17.35 -16.13
CA PRO A 164 1.65 -17.63 -15.38
C PRO A 164 2.94 -17.26 -16.14
N TYR A 165 4.07 -17.22 -15.42
CA TYR A 165 5.41 -17.14 -16.00
C TYR A 165 5.86 -18.52 -16.51
N SER A 166 6.70 -18.58 -17.54
CA SER A 166 7.12 -19.87 -18.14
C SER A 166 8.62 -20.00 -18.41
N TRP A 167 9.45 -19.05 -17.94
CA TRP A 167 10.90 -19.25 -17.90
C TRP A 167 11.31 -20.12 -16.71
N LYS A 168 12.49 -20.72 -16.80
CA LYS A 168 12.97 -21.72 -15.85
C LYS A 168 13.36 -21.08 -14.51
N THR A 169 13.13 -21.80 -13.41
CA THR A 169 13.54 -21.41 -12.05
C THR A 169 14.80 -22.14 -11.62
N THR A 170 15.51 -21.60 -10.62
CA THR A 170 16.69 -22.23 -10.00
C THR A 170 16.39 -23.62 -9.42
N ALA A 171 15.18 -23.82 -8.87
CA ALA A 171 14.75 -25.11 -8.30
C ALA A 171 14.72 -26.24 -9.34
N GLU A 172 14.39 -25.96 -10.60
CA GLU A 172 14.44 -26.96 -11.66
C GLU A 172 15.89 -27.38 -11.99
N PHE A 173 16.83 -26.42 -12.00
CA PHE A 173 18.25 -26.74 -12.14
C PHE A 173 18.77 -27.56 -10.94
N TYR A 174 18.24 -27.31 -9.74
CA TYR A 174 18.55 -28.11 -8.54
C TYR A 174 18.04 -29.55 -8.67
N GLU A 175 16.80 -29.75 -9.14
CA GLU A 175 16.26 -31.09 -9.43
C GLU A 175 17.13 -31.85 -10.43
N GLU A 176 17.47 -31.22 -11.55
CA GLU A 176 18.31 -31.82 -12.61
C GLU A 176 19.70 -32.24 -12.10
N ALA A 177 20.27 -31.47 -11.17
CA ALA A 177 21.55 -31.76 -10.54
C ALA A 177 21.46 -32.65 -9.28
N GLY A 178 20.28 -33.20 -8.98
CA GLY A 178 20.03 -34.02 -7.80
C GLY A 178 20.37 -33.31 -6.48
N VAL A 179 20.18 -31.98 -6.43
CA VAL A 179 20.31 -31.15 -5.23
C VAL A 179 18.99 -31.22 -4.47
N SER A 180 19.05 -31.58 -3.18
CA SER A 180 17.84 -31.57 -2.36
C SER A 180 17.44 -30.14 -2.00
N TRP A 181 16.19 -29.79 -2.24
CA TRP A 181 15.62 -28.52 -1.80
C TRP A 181 14.21 -28.73 -1.24
N GLN A 182 13.74 -27.79 -0.42
CA GLN A 182 12.38 -27.78 0.12
C GLN A 182 11.96 -26.35 0.40
N LEU A 183 10.71 -26.02 0.09
CA LEU A 183 10.06 -24.83 0.61
C LEU A 183 9.25 -25.18 1.86
N TYR A 184 9.47 -24.42 2.93
CA TYR A 184 8.75 -24.52 4.19
C TYR A 184 7.79 -23.34 4.31
N GLN A 185 6.49 -23.65 4.31
CA GLN A 185 5.40 -22.69 4.42
C GLN A 185 4.20 -23.29 5.14
N GLY A 186 3.37 -22.43 5.75
CA GLY A 186 2.07 -22.80 6.30
C GLY A 186 0.94 -22.72 5.28
N THR A 187 -0.30 -22.97 5.73
CA THR A 187 -1.51 -22.71 4.93
C THR A 187 -1.65 -21.23 4.63
N ASP A 188 -1.25 -20.39 5.58
CA ASP A 188 -1.00 -18.98 5.36
C ASP A 188 0.47 -18.80 5.01
N ASN A 189 0.69 -18.38 3.77
CA ASN A 189 1.98 -17.99 3.21
C ASN A 189 1.88 -16.60 2.56
N PHE A 190 0.81 -15.85 2.86
CA PHE A 190 0.51 -14.55 2.28
C PHE A 190 0.40 -14.46 0.74
N GLY A 191 0.33 -15.60 0.03
CA GLY A 191 0.43 -15.62 -1.45
C GLY A 191 1.88 -15.53 -1.95
N ASP A 192 2.86 -15.49 -1.05
CA ASP A 192 4.24 -15.13 -1.36
C ASP A 192 5.09 -16.29 -1.89
N ASN A 193 4.49 -17.44 -2.22
CA ASN A 193 5.21 -18.59 -2.78
C ASN A 193 5.49 -18.38 -4.27
N PRO A 194 6.72 -18.00 -4.66
CA PRO A 194 6.98 -17.60 -6.03
C PRO A 194 6.87 -18.76 -7.02
N PHE A 195 7.10 -20.00 -6.57
CA PHE A 195 6.96 -21.17 -7.44
C PHE A 195 5.52 -21.39 -7.91
N ALA A 196 4.53 -20.87 -7.18
CA ALA A 196 3.12 -20.95 -7.59
C ALA A 196 2.84 -20.16 -8.87
N TRP A 197 3.67 -19.17 -9.20
CA TRP A 197 3.47 -18.27 -10.33
C TRP A 197 4.01 -18.81 -11.66
N PHE A 198 4.72 -19.93 -11.62
CA PHE A 198 5.38 -20.53 -12.78
C PHE A 198 4.57 -21.72 -13.33
N GLU A 199 4.31 -21.70 -14.64
CA GLU A 199 3.48 -22.68 -15.35
C GLU A 199 3.94 -24.11 -15.12
N GLN A 200 5.26 -24.34 -15.15
CA GLN A 200 5.85 -25.65 -14.97
C GLN A 200 5.57 -26.27 -13.58
N PHE A 201 5.38 -25.45 -12.55
CA PHE A 201 4.99 -25.93 -11.23
C PHE A 201 3.47 -26.14 -11.16
N GLN A 202 2.67 -25.24 -11.72
CA GLN A 202 1.21 -25.39 -11.79
C GLN A 202 0.79 -26.66 -12.54
N ASN A 203 1.51 -26.99 -13.61
CA ASN A 203 1.27 -28.16 -14.45
C ASN A 203 1.97 -29.44 -13.94
N ALA A 204 2.83 -29.33 -12.92
CA ALA A 204 3.52 -30.47 -12.37
C ALA A 204 2.53 -31.47 -11.74
N PRO A 205 2.64 -32.78 -12.00
CA PRO A 205 1.82 -33.77 -11.32
C PRO A 205 1.95 -33.62 -9.79
N ALA A 206 0.84 -33.74 -9.06
CA ALA A 206 0.83 -33.53 -7.61
C ALA A 206 1.79 -34.45 -6.83
N ASN A 207 2.20 -35.58 -7.41
CA ASN A 207 3.16 -36.54 -6.85
C ASN A 207 4.58 -36.40 -7.43
N SER A 208 4.86 -35.32 -8.17
CA SER A 208 6.20 -35.01 -8.66
C SER A 208 7.03 -34.35 -7.56
N THR A 209 8.35 -34.53 -7.60
CA THR A 209 9.26 -33.88 -6.64
C THR A 209 9.15 -32.36 -6.67
N LEU A 210 8.96 -31.79 -7.86
CA LEU A 210 8.78 -30.36 -8.08
C LEU A 210 7.55 -29.82 -7.33
N ALA A 211 6.39 -30.46 -7.49
CA ALA A 211 5.15 -30.06 -6.81
C ALA A 211 5.22 -30.31 -5.29
N GLU A 212 5.72 -31.46 -4.87
CA GLU A 212 5.84 -31.81 -3.44
C GLU A 212 6.76 -30.84 -2.70
N ARG A 213 7.88 -30.44 -3.29
CA ARG A 213 8.84 -29.51 -2.66
C ARG A 213 8.39 -28.06 -2.70
N ALA A 214 7.65 -27.64 -3.73
CA ALA A 214 7.15 -26.27 -3.87
C ALA A 214 5.87 -25.99 -3.08
N PHE A 215 4.95 -26.97 -2.98
CA PHE A 215 3.58 -26.75 -2.49
C PHE A 215 3.22 -27.49 -1.21
N ALA A 216 4.12 -28.29 -0.65
CA ALA A 216 3.84 -28.94 0.62
C ALA A 216 3.60 -27.90 1.73
N VAL A 217 2.48 -28.06 2.43
CA VAL A 217 2.07 -27.21 3.56
C VAL A 217 2.63 -27.82 4.85
N LEU A 218 3.95 -27.84 4.96
CA LEU A 218 4.67 -28.46 6.07
C LEU A 218 4.58 -27.64 7.37
N GLY A 219 4.36 -26.33 7.25
CA GLY A 219 4.49 -25.37 8.34
C GLY A 219 5.94 -25.13 8.75
N LEU A 220 6.16 -24.07 9.53
CA LEU A 220 7.49 -23.74 10.05
C LEU A 220 7.97 -24.72 11.13
N GLN A 221 7.05 -25.41 11.81
CA GLN A 221 7.42 -26.43 12.79
C GLN A 221 8.24 -27.56 12.14
N ALA A 222 7.90 -27.99 10.92
CA ALA A 222 8.67 -28.98 10.20
C ALA A 222 10.10 -28.51 9.88
N PHE A 223 10.28 -27.21 9.60
CA PHE A 223 11.62 -26.62 9.45
C PHE A 223 12.38 -26.69 10.78
N TYR A 224 11.76 -26.29 11.89
CA TYR A 224 12.39 -26.33 13.22
C TYR A 224 12.79 -27.75 13.61
N ASP A 225 11.91 -28.73 13.39
CA ASP A 225 12.18 -30.14 13.68
C ASP A 225 13.31 -30.69 12.79
N ALA A 226 13.31 -30.37 11.49
CA ALA A 226 14.37 -30.76 10.58
C ALA A 226 15.72 -30.11 10.93
N ALA A 227 15.71 -28.85 11.38
CA ALA A 227 16.90 -28.15 11.86
C ALA A 227 17.45 -28.81 13.12
N ALA A 228 16.60 -29.09 14.12
CA ALA A 228 16.97 -29.75 15.37
C ALA A 228 17.53 -31.16 15.13
N ASN A 229 16.98 -31.89 14.16
CA ASN A 229 17.45 -33.23 13.78
C ASN A 229 18.68 -33.21 12.85
N GLY A 230 19.08 -32.05 12.33
CA GLY A 230 20.18 -31.92 11.37
C GLY A 230 19.88 -32.54 10.00
N THR A 231 18.60 -32.58 9.62
CA THR A 231 18.08 -33.23 8.40
C THR A 231 17.54 -32.25 7.37
N LEU A 232 17.80 -30.95 7.54
CA LEU A 232 17.46 -29.96 6.51
C LEU A 232 18.07 -30.34 5.14
N PRO A 233 17.36 -30.07 4.02
CA PRO A 233 17.89 -30.29 2.69
C PRO A 233 19.07 -29.34 2.39
N GLN A 234 19.75 -29.57 1.26
CA GLN A 234 20.86 -28.72 0.83
C GLN A 234 20.45 -27.25 0.68
N ILE A 235 19.22 -26.99 0.24
CA ILE A 235 18.64 -25.65 0.07
C ILE A 235 17.26 -25.62 0.72
N SER A 236 17.03 -24.70 1.66
CA SER A 236 15.73 -24.53 2.33
C SER A 236 15.20 -23.13 2.07
N TYR A 237 14.02 -23.02 1.47
CA TYR A 237 13.28 -21.77 1.36
C TYR A 237 12.29 -21.67 2.51
N ILE A 238 12.16 -20.49 3.12
CA ILE A 238 11.26 -20.26 4.26
C ILE A 238 10.33 -19.12 3.87
N ILE A 239 9.02 -19.38 3.90
CA ILE A 239 7.99 -18.36 3.71
C ILE A 239 7.15 -18.31 4.97
N GLY A 240 7.18 -17.15 5.62
CA GLY A 240 6.43 -16.89 6.84
C GLY A 240 4.93 -16.68 6.57
N PRO A 241 4.08 -16.83 7.60
CA PRO A 241 2.69 -16.37 7.56
C PRO A 241 2.60 -14.86 7.37
N GLY A 242 1.53 -14.37 6.74
CA GLY A 242 1.36 -12.94 6.48
C GLY A 242 1.39 -12.09 7.75
N GLY A 243 0.82 -12.59 8.85
CA GLY A 243 0.82 -11.91 10.14
C GLY A 243 2.20 -11.65 10.76
N LEU A 244 3.27 -12.27 10.24
CA LEU A 244 4.64 -12.16 10.71
C LEU A 244 5.61 -11.62 9.63
N SER A 245 5.07 -11.13 8.50
CA SER A 245 5.88 -10.76 7.32
C SER A 245 6.60 -9.42 7.45
N GLU A 246 6.22 -8.60 8.43
CA GLU A 246 6.63 -7.19 8.57
C GLU A 246 6.16 -6.27 7.42
N HIS A 247 5.38 -6.77 6.45
CA HIS A 247 4.79 -5.91 5.44
C HIS A 247 3.76 -4.98 6.11
N PRO A 248 3.87 -3.64 6.01
CA PRO A 248 2.92 -2.75 6.67
C PRO A 248 1.46 -3.08 6.28
N PRO A 249 0.52 -3.18 7.24
CA PRO A 249 0.63 -2.80 8.67
C PRO A 249 1.07 -3.91 9.64
N TRP A 250 1.55 -5.08 9.18
CA TRP A 250 2.05 -6.13 10.09
C TRP A 250 3.33 -5.70 10.80
N SER A 251 3.45 -6.12 12.05
CA SER A 251 4.39 -5.46 12.94
C SER A 251 5.83 -5.94 12.80
N PRO A 252 6.81 -5.01 12.79
CA PRO A 252 8.23 -5.36 12.94
C PRO A 252 8.50 -6.15 14.23
N SER A 253 7.75 -5.90 15.31
CA SER A 253 7.88 -6.67 16.55
C SER A 253 7.47 -8.14 16.42
N ASP A 254 6.44 -8.45 15.64
CA ASP A 254 6.00 -9.83 15.40
C ASP A 254 6.95 -10.55 14.43
N GLY A 255 7.43 -9.85 13.39
CA GLY A 255 8.44 -10.41 12.49
C GLY A 255 9.79 -10.64 13.18
N ALA A 256 10.18 -9.79 14.15
CA ALA A 256 11.33 -10.03 15.02
C ALA A 256 11.23 -11.39 15.75
N TRP A 257 10.02 -11.79 16.14
CA TRP A 257 9.80 -13.10 16.73
C TRP A 257 10.06 -14.23 15.73
N LEU A 258 9.55 -14.12 14.50
CA LEU A 258 9.81 -15.09 13.43
C LEU A 258 11.32 -15.19 13.13
N HIS A 259 12.00 -14.06 12.97
CA HIS A 259 13.45 -14.00 12.78
C HIS A 259 14.17 -14.77 13.89
N GLN A 260 13.81 -14.53 15.15
CA GLN A 260 14.41 -15.24 16.26
C GLN A 260 14.12 -16.74 16.24
N GLN A 261 12.90 -17.19 15.91
CA GLN A 261 12.60 -18.62 15.84
C GLN A 261 13.46 -19.32 14.79
N VAL A 262 13.57 -18.73 13.58
CA VAL A 262 14.37 -19.30 12.49
C VAL A 262 15.86 -19.29 12.84
N VAL A 263 16.38 -18.18 13.37
CA VAL A 263 17.78 -18.08 13.80
C VAL A 263 18.08 -19.09 14.90
N ASN A 264 17.24 -19.19 15.92
CA ASN A 264 17.40 -20.16 17.01
C ASN A 264 17.39 -21.60 16.51
N ALA A 265 16.53 -21.94 15.55
CA ALA A 265 16.52 -23.28 14.96
C ALA A 265 17.85 -23.59 14.25
N VAL A 266 18.43 -22.63 13.54
CA VAL A 266 19.69 -22.79 12.83
C VAL A 266 20.89 -22.87 13.78
N ILE A 267 21.03 -21.94 14.72
CA ILE A 267 22.21 -21.89 15.61
C ILE A 267 22.25 -23.06 16.61
N ASN A 268 21.10 -23.62 16.96
CA ASN A 268 21.01 -24.79 17.83
C ASN A 268 21.03 -26.12 17.05
N SER A 269 21.03 -26.08 15.72
CA SER A 269 21.12 -27.27 14.89
C SER A 269 22.48 -27.97 15.08
N PRO A 270 22.54 -29.31 15.09
CA PRO A 270 23.81 -30.04 15.01
C PRO A 270 24.58 -29.77 13.70
N LYS A 271 23.97 -29.09 12.73
CA LYS A 271 24.57 -28.68 11.45
C LYS A 271 25.00 -27.21 11.41
N TYR A 272 24.86 -26.44 12.50
CA TYR A 272 25.22 -25.01 12.51
C TYR A 272 26.61 -24.71 11.95
N SER A 273 27.60 -25.56 12.26
CA SER A 273 28.99 -25.46 11.75
C SER A 273 29.13 -25.61 10.22
N SER A 274 28.04 -25.90 9.53
CA SER A 274 27.95 -26.15 8.09
C SER A 274 26.76 -25.44 7.42
N THR A 275 26.14 -24.48 8.11
CA THR A 275 24.92 -23.80 7.64
C THR A 275 25.16 -22.31 7.41
N VAL A 276 24.51 -21.81 6.37
CA VAL A 276 24.37 -20.39 6.06
C VAL A 276 22.88 -20.08 6.04
N LEU A 277 22.44 -19.18 6.92
CA LEU A 277 21.09 -18.63 6.89
C LEU A 277 21.16 -17.19 6.37
N MET A 278 20.50 -16.93 5.25
CA MET A 278 20.35 -15.58 4.69
C MET A 278 19.00 -15.03 5.14
N VAL A 279 18.98 -13.84 5.74
CA VAL A 279 17.75 -13.11 6.05
C VAL A 279 17.69 -11.91 5.10
N SER A 280 16.68 -11.90 4.24
CA SER A 280 16.48 -10.91 3.18
C SER A 280 15.03 -10.49 3.10
N TYR A 281 14.79 -9.22 2.80
CA TYR A 281 13.49 -8.69 2.39
C TYR A 281 13.38 -8.74 0.87
N ASP A 282 12.16 -8.74 0.33
CA ASP A 282 11.86 -8.72 -1.11
C ASP A 282 11.84 -7.30 -1.69
N GLU A 283 11.22 -6.35 -1.00
CA GLU A 283 11.13 -4.95 -1.43
C GLU A 283 11.04 -3.96 -0.22
N THR A 284 10.93 -2.65 -0.48
CA THR A 284 11.01 -1.60 0.56
C THR A 284 9.84 -1.51 1.53
N GLY A 285 8.70 -2.15 1.28
CA GLY A 285 7.44 -1.97 2.03
C GLY A 285 6.90 -0.54 1.96
N GLY A 286 7.38 0.27 1.01
CA GLY A 286 7.09 1.70 0.90
C GLY A 286 7.95 2.62 1.78
N TRP A 287 9.02 2.10 2.38
CA TRP A 287 10.05 2.90 3.06
C TRP A 287 11.05 3.48 2.04
N GLY A 288 11.50 4.72 2.28
CA GLY A 288 12.51 5.38 1.46
C GLY A 288 13.92 5.10 1.96
N ASP A 289 14.88 5.01 1.04
CA ASP A 289 16.30 4.94 1.33
C ASP A 289 17.05 6.02 0.53
N HIS A 290 18.13 6.55 1.10
CA HIS A 290 18.86 7.68 0.54
C HIS A 290 19.89 7.27 -0.51
N VAL A 291 20.27 5.99 -0.55
CA VAL A 291 21.23 5.46 -1.51
C VAL A 291 20.54 5.32 -2.85
N ILE A 292 21.06 6.03 -3.85
CA ILE A 292 20.59 5.91 -5.22
C ILE A 292 20.87 4.48 -5.70
N PRO A 293 19.88 3.79 -6.29
CA PRO A 293 20.09 2.47 -6.86
C PRO A 293 21.25 2.46 -7.86
N ILE A 294 22.08 1.42 -7.81
CA ILE A 294 23.14 1.21 -8.79
C ILE A 294 22.50 1.07 -10.17
N THR A 295 22.82 2.00 -11.07
CA THR A 295 22.12 2.11 -12.36
C THR A 295 23.02 1.64 -13.49
N ALA A 296 22.58 0.61 -14.22
CA ALA A 296 23.26 0.15 -15.42
C ALA A 296 23.29 1.28 -16.47
N PRO A 297 24.30 1.35 -17.36
CA PRO A 297 24.30 2.30 -18.46
C PRO A 297 22.96 2.31 -19.20
N LYS A 298 22.51 3.49 -19.63
CA LYS A 298 21.22 3.64 -20.30
C LYS A 298 21.10 2.67 -21.47
N ASP A 299 19.94 2.04 -21.61
CA ASP A 299 19.61 1.05 -22.63
C ASP A 299 20.40 -0.28 -22.52
N THR A 300 21.01 -0.56 -21.36
CA THR A 300 21.57 -1.90 -21.08
C THR A 300 20.49 -2.97 -21.21
N PRO A 301 20.72 -4.03 -22.02
CA PRO A 301 19.75 -5.11 -22.23
C PRO A 301 19.31 -5.76 -20.91
N GLY A 302 18.00 -5.91 -20.73
CA GLY A 302 17.42 -6.54 -19.54
C GLY A 302 17.44 -5.70 -18.26
N GLU A 303 17.90 -4.43 -18.33
CA GLU A 303 17.94 -3.51 -17.17
C GLU A 303 17.11 -2.25 -17.39
N TRP A 304 16.77 -1.93 -18.64
CA TRP A 304 15.95 -0.78 -19.01
C TRP A 304 14.72 -1.22 -19.77
N MET A 305 13.58 -0.57 -19.47
CA MET A 305 12.31 -0.84 -20.13
C MET A 305 11.59 0.44 -20.51
N THR A 306 10.69 0.35 -21.48
CA THR A 306 9.69 1.38 -21.73
C THR A 306 8.75 1.45 -20.54
N ASN A 307 8.49 2.65 -20.01
CA ASN A 307 7.55 2.82 -18.91
C ASN A 307 6.12 2.48 -19.42
N PRO A 308 5.45 1.47 -18.83
CA PRO A 308 4.14 1.02 -19.31
C PRO A 308 3.05 2.08 -19.10
N PHE A 309 3.22 2.98 -18.13
CA PHE A 309 2.28 4.06 -17.83
C PHE A 309 2.63 5.37 -18.56
N ASN A 310 3.80 5.44 -19.20
CA ASN A 310 4.20 6.53 -20.07
C ASN A 310 5.20 6.06 -21.14
N THR A 311 4.68 5.55 -22.26
CA THR A 311 5.49 4.91 -23.31
C THR A 311 6.49 5.84 -24.01
N SER A 312 6.45 7.14 -23.74
CA SER A 312 7.45 8.10 -24.21
C SER A 312 8.74 8.12 -23.38
N GLN A 313 8.74 7.46 -22.21
CA GLN A 313 9.86 7.41 -21.28
C GLN A 313 10.42 6.00 -21.15
N THR A 314 11.75 5.91 -21.03
CA THR A 314 12.42 4.69 -20.55
C THR A 314 12.75 4.86 -19.08
N VAL A 315 12.60 3.76 -18.34
CA VAL A 315 12.86 3.69 -16.90
C VAL A 315 13.77 2.50 -16.61
N PHE A 316 14.53 2.65 -15.53
CA PHE A 316 15.46 1.64 -15.06
C PHE A 316 14.73 0.59 -14.23
N ALA A 317 14.78 -0.68 -14.63
CA ALA A 317 14.02 -1.73 -13.97
C ALA A 317 14.58 -2.10 -12.59
N GLY A 318 15.91 -2.15 -12.45
CA GLY A 318 16.61 -2.38 -11.17
C GLY A 318 18.11 -2.64 -11.39
N PRO A 319 18.92 -2.91 -10.34
CA PRO A 319 18.52 -3.11 -8.95
C PRO A 319 17.81 -1.88 -8.38
N GLY A 320 16.91 -2.07 -7.44
CA GLY A 320 16.13 -0.99 -6.85
C GLY A 320 16.75 -0.43 -5.58
N PHE A 321 15.90 0.01 -4.66
CA PHE A 321 16.34 0.54 -3.37
C PHE A 321 16.99 -0.51 -2.48
N ARG A 322 17.83 -0.04 -1.58
CA ARG A 322 18.55 -0.88 -0.62
C ARG A 322 17.58 -1.52 0.37
N LEU A 323 17.84 -2.79 0.70
CA LEU A 323 17.08 -3.57 1.69
C LEU A 323 17.99 -4.05 2.82
N PRO A 324 17.44 -4.31 4.02
CA PRO A 324 18.16 -5.04 5.05
C PRO A 324 18.54 -6.44 4.57
N PHE A 325 19.80 -6.82 4.77
CA PHE A 325 20.30 -8.15 4.49
C PHE A 325 21.40 -8.53 5.48
N TYR A 326 21.30 -9.70 6.09
CA TYR A 326 22.35 -10.21 6.96
C TYR A 326 22.41 -11.73 6.90
N VAL A 327 23.61 -12.27 7.14
CA VAL A 327 23.88 -13.70 7.01
C VAL A 327 24.31 -14.27 8.35
N VAL A 328 23.53 -15.20 8.88
CA VAL A 328 23.79 -15.90 10.13
C VAL A 328 24.56 -17.19 9.83
N SER A 329 25.83 -17.20 10.20
CA SER A 329 26.74 -18.32 9.98
C SER A 329 28.00 -18.19 10.86
N PRO A 330 28.70 -19.28 11.20
CA PRO A 330 29.97 -19.18 11.93
C PRO A 330 31.02 -18.32 11.21
N TRP A 331 31.00 -18.28 9.88
CA TRP A 331 31.96 -17.55 9.06
C TRP A 331 31.64 -16.05 8.89
N THR A 332 30.50 -15.60 9.42
CA THR A 332 30.04 -14.20 9.34
C THR A 332 29.89 -13.54 10.71
N ARG A 333 30.28 -14.21 11.80
CA ARG A 333 30.35 -13.63 13.14
C ARG A 333 31.29 -12.43 13.19
N GLY A 334 31.10 -11.56 14.19
CA GLY A 334 31.97 -10.40 14.45
C GLY A 334 31.38 -9.03 14.11
N GLY A 335 30.10 -8.95 13.72
CA GLY A 335 29.39 -7.68 13.56
C GLY A 335 29.89 -6.83 12.38
N HIS A 336 30.43 -7.46 11.34
CA HIS A 336 31.03 -6.81 10.18
C HIS A 336 29.99 -6.17 9.25
N VAL A 337 30.46 -5.29 8.35
CA VAL A 337 29.63 -4.76 7.26
C VAL A 337 30.18 -5.23 5.92
N PHE A 338 29.31 -5.87 5.15
CA PHE A 338 29.57 -6.25 3.78
C PHE A 338 29.14 -5.14 2.83
N THR A 339 30.05 -4.73 1.94
CA THR A 339 29.91 -3.46 1.24
C THR A 339 29.78 -3.58 -0.26
N ALA A 340 30.03 -4.76 -0.82
CA ALA A 340 29.92 -4.93 -2.26
C ALA A 340 28.44 -4.79 -2.70
N HIS A 341 28.25 -4.21 -3.88
CA HIS A 341 26.94 -4.16 -4.52
C HIS A 341 26.37 -5.57 -4.66
N SER A 342 25.15 -5.76 -4.16
CA SER A 342 24.46 -7.06 -4.16
C SER A 342 22.96 -6.87 -4.26
N ASP A 343 22.26 -7.91 -4.69
CA ASP A 343 20.80 -7.98 -4.76
C ASP A 343 20.33 -9.45 -4.71
N HIS A 344 19.09 -9.75 -5.09
CA HIS A 344 18.60 -11.13 -5.12
C HIS A 344 19.41 -12.07 -6.06
N SER A 345 20.06 -11.55 -7.10
CA SER A 345 20.96 -12.36 -7.95
C SER A 345 22.17 -12.87 -7.19
N SER A 346 22.64 -12.09 -6.20
CA SER A 346 23.79 -12.45 -5.37
C SER A 346 23.55 -13.72 -4.56
N GLN A 347 22.31 -13.96 -4.11
CA GLN A 347 21.95 -15.21 -3.44
C GLN A 347 22.01 -16.41 -4.39
N ILE A 348 21.53 -16.25 -5.63
CA ILE A 348 21.60 -17.28 -6.67
C ILE A 348 23.06 -17.62 -6.96
N MET A 349 23.89 -16.61 -7.23
CA MET A 349 25.31 -16.80 -7.54
C MET A 349 26.08 -17.43 -6.38
N PHE A 350 25.76 -17.08 -5.13
CA PHE A 350 26.35 -17.76 -3.97
C PHE A 350 26.05 -19.27 -3.97
N ILE A 351 24.80 -19.65 -4.27
CA ILE A 351 24.41 -21.06 -4.34
C ILE A 351 25.13 -21.78 -5.50
N GLU A 352 25.27 -21.13 -6.66
CA GLU A 352 26.01 -21.68 -7.81
C GLU A 352 27.48 -21.96 -7.43
N GLU A 353 28.17 -20.99 -6.81
CA GLU A 353 29.56 -21.14 -6.33
C GLU A 353 29.68 -22.25 -5.28
N TRP A 354 28.74 -22.30 -4.33
CA TRP A 354 28.72 -23.34 -3.32
C TRP A 354 28.51 -24.72 -3.94
N LEU A 355 27.57 -24.89 -4.86
CA LEU A 355 27.33 -26.15 -5.56
C LEU A 355 28.53 -26.56 -6.42
N ALA A 356 29.18 -25.61 -7.10
CA ALA A 356 30.40 -25.84 -7.85
C ALA A 356 31.52 -26.38 -6.94
N SER A 357 31.67 -25.82 -5.72
CA SER A 357 32.61 -26.33 -4.72
C SER A 357 32.30 -27.77 -4.26
N LYS A 358 31.06 -28.22 -4.43
CA LYS A 358 30.61 -29.61 -4.18
C LYS A 358 30.69 -30.51 -5.42
N GLY A 359 31.29 -30.03 -6.51
CA GLY A 359 31.41 -30.77 -7.77
C GLY A 359 30.11 -30.83 -8.58
N LYS A 360 29.12 -29.98 -8.28
CA LYS A 360 27.87 -29.85 -9.03
C LYS A 360 27.92 -28.60 -9.90
N ASN A 361 27.89 -28.77 -11.22
CA ASN A 361 27.87 -27.65 -12.15
C ASN A 361 26.44 -27.16 -12.37
N VAL A 362 25.96 -26.29 -11.47
CA VAL A 362 24.65 -25.65 -11.57
C VAL A 362 24.86 -24.17 -11.78
N VAL A 363 24.48 -23.67 -12.95
CA VAL A 363 24.50 -22.25 -13.30
C VAL A 363 23.21 -21.95 -14.07
N THR A 364 22.43 -20.96 -13.62
CA THR A 364 21.23 -20.53 -14.33
C THR A 364 21.61 -19.68 -15.54
N ASP A 365 21.02 -20.02 -16.69
CA ASP A 365 21.07 -19.21 -17.91
C ASP A 365 19.97 -18.13 -17.94
N GLN A 366 19.14 -18.07 -16.90
CA GLN A 366 18.03 -17.12 -16.77
C GLN A 366 18.43 -15.81 -16.10
N LEU A 367 19.60 -15.75 -15.44
CA LEU A 367 20.07 -14.54 -14.77
C LEU A 367 20.55 -13.50 -15.79
N ASN A 368 20.15 -12.24 -15.59
CA ASN A 368 20.63 -11.13 -16.41
C ASN A 368 22.19 -11.07 -16.43
N PRO A 369 22.83 -11.06 -17.62
CA PRO A 369 24.28 -11.00 -17.74
C PRO A 369 24.94 -9.81 -17.06
N TRP A 370 24.30 -8.63 -17.10
CA TRP A 370 24.82 -7.43 -16.45
C TRP A 370 24.85 -7.61 -14.92
N ARG A 371 23.80 -8.20 -14.32
CA ARG A 371 23.80 -8.53 -12.88
C ARG A 371 24.92 -9.49 -12.52
N ARG A 372 25.11 -10.53 -13.34
CA ARG A 372 26.16 -11.54 -13.12
C ARG A 372 27.57 -10.94 -13.15
N GLU A 373 27.80 -9.93 -13.99
CA GLU A 373 29.10 -9.26 -14.10
C GLU A 373 29.34 -8.22 -12.99
N HIS A 374 28.28 -7.58 -12.49
CA HIS A 374 28.41 -6.38 -11.66
C HIS A 374 27.96 -6.55 -10.20
N MET A 375 27.15 -7.56 -9.88
CA MET A 375 26.74 -7.88 -8.50
C MET A 375 27.71 -8.89 -7.87
N SER A 376 27.88 -8.80 -6.56
CA SER A 376 28.68 -9.77 -5.81
C SER A 376 28.02 -11.15 -5.77
N ASN A 377 28.81 -12.23 -5.75
CA ASN A 377 28.36 -13.59 -5.42
C ASN A 377 28.37 -13.90 -3.91
N LEU A 378 28.51 -12.87 -3.06
CA LEU A 378 28.53 -12.92 -1.59
C LEU A 378 29.71 -13.65 -0.94
N LEU A 379 30.60 -14.32 -1.68
CA LEU A 379 31.68 -15.11 -1.07
C LEU A 379 32.61 -14.27 -0.16
N GLN A 380 32.86 -13.02 -0.55
CA GLN A 380 33.71 -12.10 0.23
C GLN A 380 33.06 -11.61 1.54
N MET A 381 31.78 -11.90 1.77
CA MET A 381 31.13 -11.66 3.06
C MET A 381 31.68 -12.57 4.16
N PHE A 382 32.25 -13.72 3.79
CA PHE A 382 32.64 -14.79 4.69
C PHE A 382 34.13 -14.79 4.99
N ASP A 383 34.49 -15.25 6.19
CA ASP A 383 35.83 -15.71 6.52
C ASP A 383 35.79 -17.22 6.69
N PHE A 384 36.04 -17.96 5.61
CA PHE A 384 35.98 -19.41 5.64
C PHE A 384 37.17 -20.05 6.37
N GLU A 385 38.24 -19.29 6.64
CA GLU A 385 39.45 -19.77 7.31
C GLU A 385 39.31 -19.72 8.84
N HIS A 386 38.51 -18.79 9.37
CA HIS A 386 38.33 -18.59 10.81
C HIS A 386 36.85 -18.60 11.22
N PRO A 387 36.16 -19.76 11.21
CA PRO A 387 34.80 -19.85 11.74
C PRO A 387 34.78 -19.55 13.25
N ASP A 388 33.81 -18.74 13.66
CA ASP A 388 33.51 -18.49 15.07
C ASP A 388 32.15 -19.13 15.41
N MET A 389 32.18 -20.12 16.31
CA MET A 389 31.00 -20.87 16.73
C MET A 389 30.25 -20.19 17.89
N SER A 390 30.74 -19.05 18.39
CA SER A 390 30.09 -18.34 19.49
C SER A 390 28.73 -17.80 19.07
N ILE A 391 27.77 -17.80 19.99
CA ILE A 391 26.42 -17.27 19.79
C ILE A 391 26.33 -15.94 20.54
N PRO A 392 25.96 -14.83 19.87
CA PRO A 392 25.74 -13.55 20.53
C PRO A 392 24.51 -13.60 21.44
N ASP A 393 24.47 -12.75 22.46
CA ASP A 393 23.26 -12.55 23.25
C ASP A 393 22.20 -11.84 22.42
N LEU A 394 21.00 -12.42 22.34
CA LEU A 394 19.91 -11.92 21.52
C LEU A 394 18.75 -11.44 22.41
N PRO A 395 18.20 -10.23 22.18
CA PRO A 395 16.98 -9.79 22.84
C PRO A 395 15.85 -10.79 22.58
N VAL A 396 15.03 -11.08 23.60
CA VAL A 396 13.87 -11.95 23.45
C VAL A 396 12.66 -11.10 23.06
N PRO A 397 12.13 -11.21 21.82
CA PRO A 397 10.92 -10.52 21.41
C PRO A 397 9.70 -11.15 22.08
N THR A 398 8.67 -10.33 22.27
CA THR A 398 7.37 -10.80 22.76
C THR A 398 6.76 -11.76 21.73
N PRO A 399 6.23 -12.92 22.15
CA PRO A 399 5.49 -13.79 21.24
C PRO A 399 4.28 -13.06 20.63
N PRO A 400 4.03 -13.24 19.31
CA PRO A 400 2.92 -12.60 18.62
C PRO A 400 1.60 -13.14 19.14
N ALA A 401 0.55 -12.31 19.05
CA ALA A 401 -0.78 -12.71 19.45
C ALA A 401 -1.37 -13.75 18.49
N ILE A 402 -2.05 -14.75 19.04
CA ILE A 402 -2.64 -15.87 18.30
C ILE A 402 -4.15 -15.88 18.55
N GLY A 403 -4.91 -15.99 17.45
CA GLY A 403 -6.36 -16.08 17.48
C GLY A 403 -6.88 -17.45 17.91
N PRO A 404 -8.20 -17.59 18.14
CA PRO A 404 -8.80 -18.84 18.61
C PRO A 404 -8.61 -20.05 17.68
N GLN A 405 -8.28 -19.83 16.40
CA GLN A 405 -8.05 -20.88 15.41
C GLN A 405 -6.54 -21.11 15.13
N GLY A 406 -5.65 -20.53 15.94
CA GLY A 406 -4.20 -20.72 15.82
C GLY A 406 -3.50 -19.81 14.81
N GLN A 407 -4.22 -18.88 14.18
CA GLN A 407 -3.66 -17.89 13.26
C GLN A 407 -2.98 -16.74 14.01
N PHE A 408 -1.88 -16.22 13.47
CA PHE A 408 -1.27 -14.98 13.96
C PHE A 408 -2.20 -13.81 13.68
N LEU A 409 -2.45 -12.99 14.71
CA LEU A 409 -3.34 -11.82 14.59
C LEU A 409 -2.64 -10.64 13.91
N GLY A 410 -1.30 -10.60 13.96
CA GLY A 410 -0.49 -9.56 13.34
C GLY A 410 -0.90 -8.17 13.82
N ASP A 411 -1.36 -7.33 12.88
CA ASP A 411 -1.73 -5.93 13.12
C ASP A 411 -3.03 -5.75 13.92
N VAL A 412 -3.89 -6.77 14.00
CA VAL A 412 -5.25 -6.65 14.55
C VAL A 412 -5.27 -6.16 16.00
N GLU A 413 -4.40 -6.70 16.87
CA GLU A 413 -4.35 -6.27 18.27
C GLU A 413 -3.87 -4.81 18.37
N CYS A 414 -2.78 -4.49 17.67
CA CYS A 414 -2.24 -3.14 17.64
C CYS A 414 -3.26 -2.13 17.10
N GLN A 415 -3.95 -2.42 16.00
CA GLN A 415 -4.96 -1.52 15.43
C GLN A 415 -6.23 -1.41 16.29
N THR A 416 -6.53 -2.42 17.10
CA THR A 416 -7.63 -2.38 18.07
C THR A 416 -7.30 -1.41 19.21
N ILE A 417 -6.05 -1.43 19.69
CA ILE A 417 -5.57 -0.52 20.75
C ILE A 417 -5.32 0.89 20.19
N PHE A 418 -4.83 0.98 18.96
CA PHE A 418 -4.41 2.22 18.29
C PHE A 418 -5.13 2.37 16.93
N PRO A 419 -6.36 2.91 16.91
CA PRO A 419 -7.12 3.08 15.66
C PRO A 419 -6.47 4.03 14.64
N ASN A 420 -5.58 4.90 15.10
CA ASN A 420 -4.73 5.74 14.26
C ASN A 420 -3.26 5.57 14.69
N PRO A 421 -2.55 4.58 14.14
CA PRO A 421 -1.17 4.28 14.53
C PRO A 421 -0.15 5.27 13.95
N GLN A 422 -0.59 6.19 13.08
CA GLN A 422 0.31 7.11 12.40
C GLN A 422 0.85 8.21 13.34
N PRO A 423 2.17 8.41 13.40
CA PRO A 423 2.75 9.49 14.17
C PRO A 423 2.52 10.84 13.48
N PRO A 424 2.57 11.97 14.20
CA PRO A 424 2.54 13.28 13.54
C PRO A 424 3.80 13.49 12.68
N VAL A 425 3.62 13.99 11.46
CA VAL A 425 4.75 14.38 10.60
C VAL A 425 5.31 15.74 11.07
N PRO A 426 6.62 15.88 11.34
CA PRO A 426 7.20 17.05 12.01
C PRO A 426 7.52 18.22 11.05
N TYR A 427 6.56 18.62 10.20
CA TYR A 427 6.74 19.74 9.27
C TYR A 427 7.18 21.02 10.00
N GLY A 428 8.21 21.68 9.49
CA GLY A 428 8.76 22.92 10.06
C GLY A 428 9.49 22.78 11.41
N GLN A 429 9.52 21.59 12.02
CA GLN A 429 10.11 21.36 13.35
C GLN A 429 11.48 20.69 13.31
N GLN A 430 11.94 20.31 12.12
CA GLN A 430 13.15 19.52 11.93
C GLN A 430 14.41 20.38 11.79
N THR A 431 15.49 19.87 12.34
CA THR A 431 16.86 20.34 12.09
C THR A 431 17.68 19.17 11.59
N ARG A 432 18.77 19.41 10.85
CA ARG A 432 19.68 18.32 10.46
C ARG A 432 20.14 17.51 11.67
N GLN A 433 20.40 18.16 12.80
CA GLN A 433 20.90 17.50 14.01
C GLN A 433 19.88 16.54 14.64
N ASN A 434 18.58 16.88 14.66
CA ASN A 434 17.56 15.99 15.23
C ASN A 434 17.03 14.94 14.24
N SER A 435 17.20 15.19 12.94
CA SER A 435 16.69 14.34 11.87
C SER A 435 17.68 13.26 11.45
N LEU A 436 18.97 13.61 11.41
CA LEU A 436 20.05 12.74 10.94
C LEU A 436 20.77 12.05 12.12
N THR A 437 20.01 11.31 12.93
CA THR A 437 20.53 10.64 14.14
C THR A 437 21.42 9.46 13.78
N ILE A 438 22.63 9.42 14.33
CA ILE A 438 23.60 8.34 14.10
C ILE A 438 24.09 7.74 15.42
N GLU A 439 24.42 6.45 15.39
CA GLU A 439 25.13 5.79 16.47
C GLU A 439 26.64 5.89 16.22
N THR A 440 27.39 6.30 17.25
CA THR A 440 28.85 6.37 17.20
C THR A 440 29.46 5.00 17.38
N GLY A 441 30.51 4.70 16.63
CA GLY A 441 31.24 3.43 16.74
C GLY A 441 31.82 3.03 15.39
N PHE A 442 32.42 1.85 15.32
CA PHE A 442 33.00 1.33 14.08
C PHE A 442 32.64 -0.13 13.85
N LYS A 443 32.74 -0.56 12.59
CA LYS A 443 32.64 -1.97 12.18
C LYS A 443 33.71 -2.29 11.14
N SER A 444 34.32 -3.47 11.21
CA SER A 444 35.21 -3.89 10.12
C SER A 444 34.42 -4.16 8.85
N VAL A 445 35.03 -3.84 7.72
CA VAL A 445 34.41 -3.94 6.40
C VAL A 445 34.87 -5.21 5.68
N ARG A 446 33.99 -5.81 4.88
CA ARG A 446 34.25 -6.98 4.03
C ARG A 446 33.72 -6.77 2.61
N GLY A 447 34.36 -7.43 1.64
CA GLY A 447 34.03 -7.34 0.22
C GLY A 447 34.52 -6.07 -0.46
N SER A 448 34.29 -5.97 -1.76
CA SER A 448 34.60 -4.77 -2.54
C SER A 448 34.03 -3.51 -1.87
N LEU A 449 34.87 -2.49 -1.77
CA LEU A 449 34.50 -1.24 -1.13
C LEU A 449 33.55 -0.44 -2.02
N THR A 450 32.68 0.33 -1.38
CA THR A 450 31.81 1.32 -2.02
C THR A 450 31.92 2.65 -1.29
N GLU A 451 31.40 3.69 -1.92
CA GLU A 451 31.25 5.01 -1.31
C GLU A 451 30.31 5.02 -0.11
N GLY A 452 30.31 6.16 0.58
CA GLY A 452 29.32 6.53 1.58
C GLY A 452 29.72 6.22 3.02
N ARG A 453 31.02 6.25 3.29
CA ARG A 453 31.59 5.94 4.60
C ARG A 453 32.95 6.59 4.84
N PHE A 454 33.24 6.79 6.12
CA PHE A 454 34.59 7.10 6.60
C PHE A 454 35.33 5.80 6.90
N LEU A 455 36.45 5.57 6.22
CA LEU A 455 37.28 4.39 6.34
C LEU A 455 38.59 4.70 7.06
N VAL A 456 39.07 3.75 7.86
CA VAL A 456 40.43 3.72 8.39
C VAL A 456 41.13 2.50 7.83
N PHE A 457 42.30 2.67 7.23
CA PHE A 457 43.12 1.60 6.66
C PHE A 457 44.29 1.29 7.59
N GLU A 458 44.35 0.06 8.12
CA GLU A 458 45.31 -0.34 9.15
C GLU A 458 46.10 -1.58 8.77
N SER A 459 47.37 -1.64 9.18
CA SER A 459 48.23 -2.81 9.01
C SER A 459 49.07 -2.99 10.27
N GLY A 460 48.79 -4.05 11.03
CA GLY A 460 49.36 -4.25 12.37
C GLY A 460 48.99 -3.10 13.31
N ASN A 461 49.99 -2.43 13.89
CA ASN A 461 49.78 -1.29 14.80
C ASN A 461 49.85 0.07 14.08
N SER A 462 49.88 0.08 12.76
CA SER A 462 50.02 1.29 11.93
C SER A 462 48.72 1.55 11.17
N ALA A 463 48.40 2.83 10.96
CA ALA A 463 47.27 3.26 10.14
C ALA A 463 47.74 4.24 9.06
N LEU A 464 47.10 4.25 7.89
CA LEU A 464 47.27 5.34 6.95
C LEU A 464 46.82 6.65 7.61
N SER A 465 47.60 7.71 7.44
CA SER A 465 47.37 8.97 8.17
C SER A 465 47.80 10.20 7.37
N LEU A 466 47.15 11.33 7.61
CA LEU A 466 47.55 12.63 7.08
C LEU A 466 48.61 13.31 7.97
N ASP A 467 49.79 13.57 7.41
CA ASP A 467 50.74 14.53 7.98
C ASP A 467 50.36 15.95 7.53
N THR A 468 49.70 16.71 8.42
CA THR A 468 49.26 18.07 8.13
C THR A 468 50.40 19.07 7.95
N ARG A 469 51.59 18.80 8.50
CA ARG A 469 52.75 19.70 8.37
C ARG A 469 53.39 19.57 7.00
N ASN A 470 53.60 18.33 6.56
CA ASN A 470 54.23 18.05 5.27
C ASN A 470 53.21 17.89 4.12
N ARG A 471 51.90 17.93 4.44
CA ARG A 471 50.79 17.76 3.49
C ARG A 471 50.93 16.46 2.69
N GLN A 472 51.10 15.33 3.38
CA GLN A 472 51.36 14.04 2.75
C GLN A 472 50.69 12.87 3.47
N LEU A 473 50.37 11.81 2.73
CA LEU A 473 50.01 10.52 3.28
C LEU A 473 51.24 9.90 3.96
N THR A 474 51.06 9.41 5.18
CA THR A 474 52.08 8.79 6.01
C THR A 474 51.50 7.62 6.81
N LEU A 475 52.27 7.05 7.73
CA LEU A 475 51.80 6.14 8.77
C LEU A 475 51.61 6.87 10.10
N GLY A 476 50.43 6.74 10.68
CA GLY A 476 50.12 7.02 12.08
C GLY A 476 50.01 5.74 12.89
N GLY A 477 49.71 5.87 14.18
CA GLY A 477 49.35 4.72 15.02
C GLY A 477 47.90 4.31 14.80
N ALA A 478 47.65 3.01 14.72
CA ALA A 478 46.30 2.45 14.88
C ALA A 478 45.86 2.61 16.34
N VAL A 479 44.58 2.91 16.56
CA VAL A 479 43.99 3.04 17.90
C VAL A 479 42.75 2.14 17.98
N PRO A 480 42.45 1.52 19.15
CA PRO A 480 41.34 0.57 19.27
C PRO A 480 39.97 1.13 18.88
N GLU A 481 39.76 2.44 19.07
CA GLU A 481 38.51 3.12 18.76
C GLU A 481 38.36 3.50 17.27
N HIS A 482 39.43 3.38 16.48
CA HIS A 482 39.54 3.82 15.08
C HIS A 482 39.03 5.24 14.81
N ASP A 483 39.13 6.11 15.82
CA ASP A 483 38.47 7.41 15.82
C ASP A 483 39.40 8.59 15.54
N THR A 484 40.67 8.34 15.22
CA THR A 484 41.63 9.42 14.94
C THR A 484 41.26 10.12 13.62
N PRO A 485 40.90 11.43 13.62
CA PRO A 485 40.46 12.13 12.40
C PRO A 485 41.48 12.10 11.26
N LEU A 486 42.78 12.15 11.59
CA LEU A 486 43.87 12.11 10.62
C LEU A 486 43.98 10.76 9.89
N ASN A 487 43.40 9.70 10.44
CA ASN A 487 43.46 8.35 9.86
C ASN A 487 42.21 8.00 9.04
N ARG A 488 41.28 8.94 8.87
CA ARG A 488 40.01 8.70 8.20
C ARG A 488 40.03 9.19 6.76
N PHE A 489 39.41 8.41 5.89
CA PHE A 489 39.35 8.65 4.46
C PHE A 489 37.92 8.52 3.94
N VAL A 490 37.62 9.26 2.88
CA VAL A 490 36.38 9.13 2.10
C VAL A 490 36.78 8.69 0.70
N LEU A 491 36.11 7.66 0.18
CA LEU A 491 36.30 7.20 -1.19
C LEU A 491 35.37 7.96 -2.14
N HIS A 492 35.88 8.25 -3.33
CA HIS A 492 35.13 8.79 -4.46
C HIS A 492 35.35 7.87 -5.66
N ALA A 493 34.31 7.18 -6.11
CA ALA A 493 34.37 6.25 -7.23
C ALA A 493 34.67 6.99 -8.53
N THR A 494 35.57 6.46 -9.35
CA THR A 494 35.96 7.11 -10.62
C THR A 494 35.12 6.67 -11.83
N ALA A 495 34.20 5.73 -11.62
CA ALA A 495 33.31 5.20 -12.64
C ALA A 495 31.92 4.96 -12.04
N ASN A 496 30.91 4.84 -12.90
CA ASN A 496 29.59 4.38 -12.46
C ASN A 496 29.76 3.01 -11.78
N PRO A 497 29.23 2.82 -10.55
CA PRO A 497 29.40 1.58 -9.83
C PRO A 497 28.92 0.34 -10.62
N PRO A 498 29.54 -0.84 -10.40
CA PRO A 498 30.54 -1.13 -9.38
C PRO A 498 31.94 -0.62 -9.80
N ALA A 499 32.55 0.17 -8.91
CA ALA A 499 33.91 0.68 -9.11
C ALA A 499 34.88 -0.08 -8.21
N THR A 500 36.07 -0.42 -8.73
CA THR A 500 37.21 -0.85 -7.91
C THR A 500 38.24 0.26 -7.74
N THR A 501 38.10 1.33 -8.52
CA THR A 501 39.03 2.46 -8.56
C THR A 501 38.44 3.72 -7.95
N PHE A 502 39.22 4.38 -7.10
CA PHE A 502 38.78 5.51 -6.29
C PHE A 502 39.80 6.63 -6.23
N ASN A 503 39.33 7.87 -6.15
CA ASN A 503 40.09 8.96 -5.54
C ASN A 503 39.89 8.90 -4.02
N LEU A 504 40.97 9.08 -3.25
CA LEU A 504 40.93 9.04 -1.79
C LEU A 504 41.01 10.46 -1.24
N GLN A 505 39.97 10.87 -0.52
CA GLN A 505 39.90 12.13 0.22
C GLN A 505 40.32 11.91 1.68
N PHE A 506 41.13 12.81 2.23
CA PHE A 506 41.35 12.89 3.67
C PHE A 506 40.13 13.49 4.38
N PHE A 507 39.73 12.90 5.50
CA PHE A 507 38.69 13.48 6.35
C PHE A 507 39.10 14.86 6.88
N GLU A 508 40.31 14.97 7.40
CA GLU A 508 40.81 16.21 8.01
C GLU A 508 41.16 17.26 6.95
N THR A 509 40.76 18.51 7.20
CA THR A 509 41.05 19.63 6.30
C THR A 509 42.38 20.30 6.62
N ILE A 510 43.05 20.83 5.60
CA ILE A 510 44.26 21.65 5.78
C ILE A 510 43.87 23.09 5.47
N ASN A 511 43.98 23.99 6.45
CA ASN A 511 43.54 25.38 6.35
C ASN A 511 42.07 25.52 5.90
N GLY A 512 41.20 24.60 6.31
CA GLY A 512 39.78 24.59 5.95
C GLY A 512 39.47 24.09 4.53
N GLN A 513 40.48 23.64 3.77
CA GLN A 513 40.30 23.06 2.44
C GLN A 513 40.26 21.53 2.50
N THR A 514 39.38 20.92 1.71
CA THR A 514 39.38 19.47 1.45
C THR A 514 40.64 19.08 0.70
N ASN A 515 41.21 17.91 1.03
CA ASN A 515 42.41 17.41 0.38
C ASN A 515 42.22 15.96 -0.07
N PHE A 516 42.78 15.63 -1.23
CA PHE A 516 42.85 14.30 -1.83
C PHE A 516 44.30 13.82 -1.90
N ILE A 517 44.50 12.51 -2.04
CA ILE A 517 45.83 11.92 -2.21
C ILE A 517 46.25 12.05 -3.69
N GLY A 518 47.36 12.74 -3.96
CA GLY A 518 47.98 12.82 -5.27
C GLY A 518 48.95 11.66 -5.58
N SER A 519 49.43 11.58 -6.82
CA SER A 519 50.25 10.46 -7.33
C SER A 519 51.63 10.32 -6.68
N ASN A 520 52.12 11.36 -6.01
CA ASN A 520 53.35 11.33 -5.20
C ASN A 520 53.05 11.20 -3.70
N LEU A 521 51.83 10.77 -3.34
CA LEU A 521 51.32 10.68 -1.98
C LEU A 521 51.18 12.03 -1.24
N LYS A 522 51.36 13.17 -1.93
CA LYS A 522 51.08 14.49 -1.35
C LYS A 522 49.63 14.86 -1.48
N ALA A 523 49.15 15.67 -0.54
CA ALA A 523 47.81 16.22 -0.55
C ALA A 523 47.64 17.24 -1.69
N THR A 524 46.58 17.08 -2.47
CA THR A 524 46.09 18.05 -3.47
C THR A 524 44.70 18.53 -3.10
N THR A 525 44.33 19.76 -3.47
CA THR A 525 43.00 20.33 -3.22
C THR A 525 42.02 20.13 -4.38
N SER A 526 42.51 19.64 -5.53
CA SER A 526 41.71 19.37 -6.72
C SER A 526 41.48 17.87 -6.86
N MET A 527 40.25 17.47 -7.18
CA MET A 527 39.94 16.07 -7.51
C MET A 527 40.54 15.67 -8.86
N ASP A 528 40.64 16.60 -9.81
CA ASP A 528 41.27 16.35 -11.13
C ASP A 528 42.76 16.03 -11.04
N ASP A 529 43.43 16.54 -10.00
CA ASP A 529 44.85 16.28 -9.72
C ASP A 529 45.05 15.10 -8.76
N ALA A 530 43.97 14.49 -8.26
CA ALA A 530 44.04 13.37 -7.33
C ALA A 530 44.47 12.09 -8.06
N ALA A 531 45.25 11.26 -7.38
CA ALA A 531 45.56 9.93 -7.89
C ALA A 531 44.34 9.02 -7.81
N VAL A 532 44.32 8.06 -8.74
CA VAL A 532 43.34 6.99 -8.77
C VAL A 532 43.99 5.75 -8.16
N PHE A 533 43.29 5.14 -7.21
CA PHE A 533 43.73 3.94 -6.52
C PHE A 533 42.78 2.79 -6.79
N ASP A 534 43.31 1.67 -7.27
CA ASP A 534 42.59 0.39 -7.30
C ASP A 534 42.68 -0.25 -5.92
N ILE A 535 41.52 -0.51 -5.31
CA ILE A 535 41.43 -1.13 -3.99
C ILE A 535 40.79 -2.52 -4.14
N THR A 536 41.61 -3.55 -3.96
CA THR A 536 41.21 -4.94 -4.16
C THR A 536 41.07 -5.65 -2.82
N ASP A 537 39.90 -6.26 -2.57
CA ASP A 537 39.69 -7.17 -1.44
C ASP A 537 40.45 -8.49 -1.66
N LEU A 538 41.17 -8.94 -0.64
CA LEU A 538 41.91 -10.21 -0.67
C LEU A 538 41.06 -11.41 -0.26
N GLY A 539 39.83 -11.19 0.19
CA GLY A 539 38.91 -12.23 0.67
C GLY A 539 39.36 -12.87 2.00
N ASN A 540 38.50 -13.69 2.61
CA ASN A 540 38.75 -14.34 3.90
C ASN A 540 39.31 -13.39 4.98
N SER A 541 38.76 -12.17 5.04
CA SER A 541 39.21 -11.13 5.98
C SER A 541 40.71 -10.80 5.95
N LYS A 542 41.39 -11.01 4.81
CA LYS A 542 42.83 -10.71 4.65
C LYS A 542 43.13 -9.23 4.38
N GLY A 543 42.09 -8.39 4.34
CA GLY A 543 42.19 -6.96 4.08
C GLY A 543 42.32 -6.63 2.59
N TYR A 544 42.84 -5.45 2.32
CA TYR A 544 42.84 -4.83 1.00
C TYR A 544 44.25 -4.49 0.53
N THR A 545 44.49 -4.63 -0.77
CA THR A 545 45.64 -4.02 -1.43
C THR A 545 45.23 -2.72 -2.08
N ILE A 546 46.11 -1.71 -2.03
CA ILE A 546 45.86 -0.38 -2.58
C ILE A 546 46.95 -0.08 -3.61
N GLN A 547 46.58 -0.02 -4.88
CA GLN A 547 47.50 0.22 -5.99
C GLN A 547 47.23 1.59 -6.62
N GLU A 548 48.25 2.43 -6.78
CA GLU A 548 48.12 3.64 -7.58
C GLU A 548 48.14 3.26 -9.07
N VAL A 549 47.06 3.58 -9.78
CA VAL A 549 46.77 3.04 -11.12
C VAL A 549 47.81 3.48 -12.14
N SER A 550 48.25 4.74 -12.12
CA SER A 550 49.12 5.29 -13.17
C SER A 550 50.53 4.68 -13.15
N SER A 551 51.08 4.46 -11.96
CA SER A 551 52.41 3.87 -11.75
C SER A 551 52.38 2.34 -11.69
N GLY A 552 51.21 1.74 -11.42
CA GLY A 552 51.06 0.31 -11.15
C GLY A 552 51.74 -0.12 -9.85
N GLN A 553 52.06 0.81 -8.94
CA GLN A 553 52.74 0.54 -7.68
C GLN A 553 51.76 0.48 -6.51
N PHE A 554 52.03 -0.39 -5.54
CA PHE A 554 51.21 -0.57 -4.35
C PHE A 554 51.67 0.32 -3.20
N LEU A 555 50.73 0.74 -2.35
CA LEU A 555 51.06 1.24 -1.02
C LEU A 555 51.78 0.14 -0.24
N THR A 556 53.00 0.46 0.18
CA THR A 556 53.94 -0.45 0.82
C THR A 556 54.45 0.15 2.12
N ILE A 557 54.33 -0.59 3.22
CA ILE A 557 55.04 -0.28 4.46
C ILE A 557 56.45 -0.88 4.34
N SER A 558 57.47 -0.05 4.54
CA SER A 558 58.86 -0.51 4.44
C SER A 558 59.18 -1.59 5.49
N GLY A 559 60.18 -2.43 5.22
CA GLY A 559 60.50 -3.57 6.09
C GLY A 559 60.89 -3.23 7.53
N ASN A 560 61.13 -1.95 7.86
CA ASN A 560 61.34 -1.49 9.24
C ASN A 560 60.04 -1.09 9.97
N GLY A 561 58.89 -1.13 9.28
CA GLY A 561 57.56 -0.78 9.79
C GLY A 561 57.29 0.71 9.96
N LYS A 562 58.19 1.60 9.53
CA LYS A 562 58.17 3.03 9.91
C LYS A 562 57.88 4.01 8.78
N SER A 563 57.89 3.58 7.52
CA SER A 563 57.66 4.49 6.38
C SER A 563 56.72 3.91 5.34
N LEU A 564 55.87 4.76 4.78
CA LEU A 564 54.99 4.46 3.65
C LEU A 564 55.66 4.88 2.33
N ALA A 565 55.52 4.07 1.28
CA ALA A 565 55.95 4.41 -0.07
C ALA A 565 55.10 3.68 -1.13
N LEU A 566 55.24 4.09 -2.39
CA LEU A 566 54.79 3.31 -3.54
C LEU A 566 55.88 2.30 -3.94
N GLY A 567 55.52 1.02 -4.00
CA GLY A 567 56.46 -0.09 -4.22
C GLY A 567 55.86 -1.25 -5.02
N ARG A 568 56.68 -2.27 -5.30
CA ARG A 568 56.23 -3.46 -6.05
C ARG A 568 55.53 -4.52 -5.19
N GLN A 569 55.70 -4.47 -3.87
CA GLN A 569 55.13 -5.45 -2.94
C GLN A 569 53.96 -4.81 -2.20
N ALA A 570 52.77 -5.39 -2.33
CA ALA A 570 51.60 -4.87 -1.62
C ALA A 570 51.70 -5.12 -0.10
N THR A 571 51.34 -4.12 0.69
CA THR A 571 51.01 -4.32 2.11
C THR A 571 49.50 -4.46 2.24
N PRO A 572 48.98 -5.54 2.84
CA PRO A 572 47.56 -5.66 3.16
C PRO A 572 47.15 -4.66 4.25
N PHE A 573 46.02 -4.00 4.05
CA PHE A 573 45.38 -3.10 5.02
C PHE A 573 43.98 -3.62 5.39
N ASN A 574 43.73 -3.82 6.68
CA ASN A 574 42.39 -4.07 7.21
C ASN A 574 41.62 -2.75 7.32
N ASN A 575 40.31 -2.80 7.14
CA ASN A 575 39.47 -1.61 7.17
C ASN A 575 38.39 -1.65 8.23
N SER A 576 38.20 -0.52 8.91
CA SER A 576 37.04 -0.26 9.76
C SER A 576 36.30 0.99 9.28
N HIS A 577 34.96 0.93 9.26
CA HIS A 577 34.08 2.06 9.00
C HIS A 577 33.60 2.66 10.32
N MET A 578 33.79 3.96 10.53
CA MET A 578 33.30 4.68 11.71
C MET A 578 32.03 5.54 11.43
N GLY A 579 31.02 5.45 12.30
CA GLY A 579 29.94 6.44 12.45
C GLY A 579 30.40 7.60 13.34
N SER A 580 30.35 8.85 12.86
CA SER A 580 30.89 10.00 13.61
C SER A 580 30.01 11.25 13.58
N ASN A 581 29.86 11.92 14.73
CA ASN A 581 28.96 13.07 14.97
C ASN A 581 29.58 14.46 14.68
N ASN A 582 30.74 14.54 14.00
CA ASN A 582 31.53 15.79 13.97
C ASN A 582 31.28 16.74 12.78
N ALA A 583 30.12 16.69 12.11
CA ALA A 583 29.83 17.57 10.97
C ALA A 583 29.08 18.89 11.30
N ALA A 584 28.75 19.18 12.56
CA ALA A 584 27.91 20.34 12.91
C ALA A 584 28.69 21.57 13.39
N LYS A 585 29.42 22.25 12.48
CA LYS A 585 29.78 23.68 12.62
C LYS A 585 29.84 24.38 11.27
N ARG A 586 28.70 24.61 10.63
CA ARG A 586 28.52 25.71 9.65
C ARG A 586 27.15 26.35 9.85
N HIS A 587 27.16 27.68 9.87
CA HIS A 587 26.11 28.60 10.31
C HIS A 587 24.76 28.43 9.59
N PRO A 588 23.64 28.42 10.34
CA PRO A 588 22.31 28.75 9.82
C PRO A 588 21.86 30.10 10.41
N ASP A 589 21.60 31.09 9.57
CA ASP A 589 20.88 32.31 9.96
C ASP A 589 19.75 32.57 8.97
N LEU A 590 18.63 33.05 9.53
CA LEU A 590 17.40 33.60 8.90
C LEU A 590 16.32 32.54 8.60
N VAL A 591 15.08 32.57 9.12
CA VAL A 591 14.31 33.45 10.00
C VAL A 591 13.23 32.56 10.61
N ASP A 592 12.97 32.67 11.92
CA ASP A 592 11.74 32.11 12.49
C ASP A 592 11.22 32.97 13.65
N ARG A 593 9.92 33.28 13.62
CA ARG A 593 9.16 33.86 14.74
C ARG A 593 7.82 33.16 14.82
N ALA A 594 7.81 32.09 15.61
CA ALA A 594 6.63 31.43 16.15
C ALA A 594 5.86 32.32 17.13
N LEU A 595 4.58 32.01 17.38
CA LEU A 595 3.89 32.01 18.69
C LEU A 595 2.44 31.42 18.51
N PRO A 596 1.80 30.86 19.56
CA PRO A 596 1.49 29.41 19.65
C PRO A 596 -0.01 29.13 20.09
N PRO A 597 -0.40 28.02 20.78
CA PRO A 597 -1.13 26.87 20.21
C PRO A 597 -2.46 26.49 20.96
N ILE A 598 -2.97 25.25 20.74
CA ILE A 598 -3.79 24.36 21.65
C ILE A 598 -5.28 24.13 21.20
N PRO A 599 -5.91 22.93 21.28
CA PRO A 599 -5.50 21.52 21.02
C PRO A 599 -6.59 20.57 20.39
N GLY A 600 -6.19 19.40 19.85
CA GLY A 600 -6.73 18.08 20.25
C GLY A 600 -7.94 17.39 19.52
N HIS A 601 -7.65 16.21 18.95
CA HIS A 601 -8.45 14.97 18.78
C HIS A 601 -9.38 14.74 17.56
N ILE A 602 -8.92 13.88 16.62
CA ILE A 602 -9.74 13.30 15.54
C ILE A 602 -10.33 11.95 15.99
N ALA A 603 -11.55 11.99 16.52
CA ALA A 603 -12.59 11.01 16.16
C ALA A 603 -13.16 11.44 14.79
N LEU A 604 -14.22 10.80 14.25
CA LEU A 604 -15.09 11.47 13.27
C LEU A 604 -15.83 12.68 13.91
N GLY A 605 -15.12 13.53 14.65
CA GLY A 605 -15.60 14.59 15.51
C GLY A 605 -15.41 15.98 14.93
N HIS A 606 -14.53 16.20 13.95
CA HIS A 606 -14.32 17.56 13.44
C HIS A 606 -15.44 18.05 12.52
N GLY A 607 -16.02 17.21 11.66
CA GLY A 607 -17.19 17.60 10.87
C GLY A 607 -18.41 17.90 11.77
N TRP A 608 -18.62 17.09 12.80
CA TRP A 608 -19.79 17.18 13.66
C TRP A 608 -19.65 18.26 14.75
N GLU A 609 -18.53 18.37 15.45
CA GLU A 609 -18.29 19.49 16.38
C GLU A 609 -18.21 20.84 15.66
N TRP A 610 -17.70 20.89 14.42
CA TRP A 610 -17.68 22.13 13.63
C TRP A 610 -19.09 22.58 13.23
N ILE A 611 -19.96 21.64 12.86
CA ILE A 611 -21.40 21.88 12.64
C ILE A 611 -22.06 22.43 13.92
N TRP A 612 -21.68 21.96 15.11
CA TRP A 612 -22.17 22.49 16.40
C TRP A 612 -21.51 23.81 16.86
N LYS A 613 -20.31 24.15 16.36
CA LYS A 613 -19.61 25.42 16.62
C LYS A 613 -20.11 26.58 15.75
N HIS A 614 -20.80 26.28 14.64
CA HIS A 614 -21.47 27.28 13.80
C HIS A 614 -22.94 27.40 14.21
N ARG A 615 -23.52 28.61 14.11
CA ARG A 615 -24.92 28.85 14.52
C ARG A 615 -25.83 27.99 13.63
N LEU A 616 -26.52 27.04 14.25
CA LEU A 616 -27.40 26.08 13.57
C LEU A 616 -28.84 26.58 13.58
N PHE A 617 -29.48 26.61 12.40
CA PHE A 617 -30.92 26.77 12.32
C PHE A 617 -31.60 25.39 12.25
N SER A 618 -32.18 24.95 13.37
CA SER A 618 -33.05 23.76 13.44
C SER A 618 -34.51 24.21 13.62
N SER A 619 -35.35 23.95 12.63
CA SER A 619 -36.74 24.42 12.60
C SER A 619 -37.67 23.53 13.42
N ARG A 620 -37.54 23.50 14.75
CA ARG A 620 -38.55 22.86 15.61
C ARG A 620 -39.91 23.56 15.43
N GLY A 621 -40.84 22.89 14.76
CA GLY A 621 -42.26 23.25 14.65
C GLY A 621 -42.82 23.63 13.27
N ASN A 622 -41.99 23.76 12.23
CA ASN A 622 -42.46 24.14 10.87
C ASN A 622 -41.64 23.46 9.74
N GLU A 623 -41.33 22.18 9.95
CA GLU A 623 -40.39 21.39 9.16
C GLU A 623 -40.82 21.23 7.69
N ASP A 624 -42.12 21.16 7.38
CA ASP A 624 -42.64 21.05 6.00
C ASP A 624 -42.31 22.26 5.13
N VAL A 625 -42.61 23.47 5.60
CA VAL A 625 -42.38 24.70 4.84
C VAL A 625 -40.89 24.95 4.66
N VAL A 626 -40.09 24.75 5.71
CA VAL A 626 -38.64 24.95 5.66
C VAL A 626 -37.97 23.87 4.81
N ASN A 627 -38.35 22.59 4.93
CA ASN A 627 -37.79 21.52 4.10
C ASN A 627 -38.15 21.73 2.63
N PHE A 628 -39.41 22.10 2.34
CA PHE A 628 -39.84 22.40 0.98
C PHE A 628 -39.12 23.60 0.38
N GLU A 629 -39.00 24.71 1.11
CA GLU A 629 -38.26 25.89 0.65
C GLU A 629 -36.78 25.57 0.40
N VAL A 630 -36.14 24.80 1.29
CA VAL A 630 -34.72 24.44 1.15
C VAL A 630 -34.49 23.48 -0.03
N LEU A 631 -35.39 22.52 -0.24
CA LEU A 631 -35.29 21.55 -1.34
C LEU A 631 -35.65 22.17 -2.71
N THR A 632 -36.47 23.22 -2.74
CA THR A 632 -36.88 23.90 -3.98
C THR A 632 -35.95 25.05 -4.38
N ARG A 633 -35.44 25.83 -3.44
CA ARG A 633 -34.55 26.99 -3.68
C ARG A 633 -33.07 26.59 -3.83
N ARG A 634 -32.80 25.62 -4.71
CA ARG A 634 -31.48 24.96 -4.87
C ARG A 634 -30.28 25.88 -5.12
N ASN A 635 -30.48 27.06 -5.71
CA ASN A 635 -29.41 28.01 -6.02
C ASN A 635 -28.98 28.81 -4.78
N GLN A 636 -29.86 28.90 -3.78
CA GLN A 636 -29.61 29.55 -2.50
C GLN A 636 -29.23 28.55 -1.41
N PHE A 637 -29.64 27.28 -1.53
CA PHE A 637 -29.25 26.21 -0.62
C PHE A 637 -28.36 25.19 -1.36
N LEU A 638 -27.06 25.37 -1.23
CA LEU A 638 -26.03 24.56 -1.87
C LEU A 638 -25.71 23.34 -0.99
N LYS A 639 -25.28 22.23 -1.59
CA LYS A 639 -24.67 21.14 -0.83
C LYS A 639 -23.43 21.65 -0.10
N PHE A 640 -23.30 21.29 1.17
CA PHE A 640 -22.07 21.45 1.92
C PHE A 640 -21.03 20.46 1.35
N ARG A 641 -19.99 20.95 0.69
CA ARG A 641 -19.11 20.08 -0.15
C ARG A 641 -18.16 19.25 0.71
N GLU A 642 -17.85 19.74 1.89
CA GLU A 642 -16.91 19.20 2.87
C GLU A 642 -17.33 17.80 3.34
N ILE A 643 -18.64 17.55 3.48
CA ILE A 643 -19.16 16.23 3.88
C ILE A 643 -19.15 15.20 2.73
N TYR A 644 -18.87 15.61 1.49
CA TYR A 644 -18.85 14.74 0.31
C TYR A 644 -17.43 14.46 -0.21
N GLN A 645 -16.38 14.82 0.54
CA GLN A 645 -15.00 14.57 0.13
C GLN A 645 -14.73 13.08 -0.16
N ALA A 646 -15.28 12.20 0.67
CA ALA A 646 -15.03 10.76 0.60
C ALA A 646 -15.60 10.09 -0.68
N VAL A 647 -16.53 10.74 -1.39
CA VAL A 647 -17.08 10.26 -2.66
C VAL A 647 -16.49 11.00 -3.88
N ARG A 648 -15.47 11.83 -3.68
CA ARG A 648 -14.75 12.58 -4.74
C ARG A 648 -13.49 11.85 -5.23
N THR A 649 -13.35 10.55 -4.92
CA THR A 649 -12.17 9.73 -5.18
C THR A 649 -11.65 9.81 -6.61
N PHE A 650 -12.52 9.79 -7.62
CA PHE A 650 -12.15 9.93 -9.03
C PHE A 650 -12.54 11.28 -9.64
N GLY A 651 -12.74 12.30 -8.80
CA GLY A 651 -13.08 13.65 -9.21
C GLY A 651 -14.54 14.05 -8.96
N ASP A 652 -14.93 15.16 -9.59
CA ASP A 652 -16.25 15.75 -9.42
C ASP A 652 -17.35 14.88 -10.06
N ASN A 653 -18.44 14.65 -9.33
CA ASN A 653 -19.57 13.82 -9.74
C ASN A 653 -20.90 14.42 -9.28
N LEU A 654 -22.03 13.82 -9.68
CA LEU A 654 -23.38 14.32 -9.36
C LEU A 654 -23.55 14.66 -7.87
N ILE A 655 -22.93 13.91 -6.97
CA ILE A 655 -23.05 14.09 -5.52
C ILE A 655 -22.22 15.30 -5.07
N THR A 656 -21.03 15.53 -5.63
CA THR A 656 -20.10 16.58 -5.17
C THR A 656 -20.26 17.93 -5.85
N VAL A 657 -20.91 18.00 -7.02
CA VAL A 657 -21.05 19.25 -7.79
C VAL A 657 -22.37 20.00 -7.53
N GLU A 658 -22.35 21.30 -7.85
CA GLU A 658 -23.46 22.23 -7.70
C GLU A 658 -23.73 23.09 -8.94
N LYS A 659 -24.86 23.81 -8.95
CA LYS A 659 -25.24 24.78 -10.00
C LYS A 659 -25.19 24.19 -11.42
N ASP A 660 -24.49 24.83 -12.35
CA ASP A 660 -24.45 24.41 -13.75
C ASP A 660 -23.62 23.13 -13.95
N ALA A 661 -22.61 22.88 -13.12
CA ALA A 661 -21.94 21.58 -13.07
C ALA A 661 -22.94 20.48 -12.69
N TRP A 662 -23.75 20.67 -11.65
CA TRP A 662 -24.77 19.68 -11.28
C TRP A 662 -25.77 19.39 -12.41
N LYS A 663 -26.22 20.41 -13.15
CA LYS A 663 -27.10 20.20 -14.31
C LYS A 663 -26.42 19.36 -15.40
N ARG A 664 -25.13 19.62 -15.67
CA ARG A 664 -24.32 18.85 -16.63
C ARG A 664 -24.22 17.38 -16.21
N HIS A 665 -23.75 17.11 -15.00
CA HIS A 665 -23.67 15.74 -14.46
C HIS A 665 -25.04 15.06 -14.44
N ARG A 666 -26.11 15.75 -14.03
CA ARG A 666 -27.47 15.20 -14.02
C ARG A 666 -27.99 14.85 -15.42
N LYS A 667 -27.67 15.66 -16.43
CA LYS A 667 -28.05 15.40 -17.82
C LYS A 667 -27.32 14.18 -18.38
N VAL A 668 -26.03 14.05 -18.07
CA VAL A 668 -25.17 12.91 -18.46
C VAL A 668 -25.74 11.58 -17.96
N ILE A 669 -26.16 11.54 -16.69
CA ILE A 669 -26.51 10.29 -16.01
C ILE A 669 -27.99 9.90 -16.11
N ALA A 670 -28.88 10.83 -16.41
CA ALA A 670 -30.33 10.58 -16.34
C ALA A 670 -30.84 9.44 -17.26
N PRO A 671 -30.33 9.28 -18.49
CA PRO A 671 -30.85 8.23 -19.40
C PRO A 671 -30.58 6.79 -18.94
N SER A 672 -29.63 6.61 -18.02
CA SER A 672 -29.28 5.32 -17.42
C SER A 672 -30.31 4.83 -16.40
N PHE A 673 -31.26 5.68 -16.02
CA PHE A 673 -32.37 5.35 -15.13
C PHE A 673 -33.66 5.23 -15.95
N SER A 674 -33.73 4.16 -16.74
CA SER A 674 -34.79 3.87 -17.71
C SER A 674 -35.42 2.49 -17.50
N GLU A 675 -36.60 2.25 -18.09
CA GLU A 675 -37.31 0.97 -18.00
C GLU A 675 -36.50 -0.23 -18.47
N SER A 676 -35.65 -0.06 -19.50
CA SER A 676 -34.75 -1.12 -19.97
C SER A 676 -33.73 -1.50 -18.90
N THR A 677 -33.15 -0.52 -18.23
CA THR A 677 -32.18 -0.74 -17.16
C THR A 677 -32.84 -1.38 -15.94
N TYR A 678 -34.06 -0.96 -15.59
CA TYR A 678 -34.81 -1.56 -14.48
C TYR A 678 -35.13 -3.03 -14.74
N LYS A 679 -35.49 -3.40 -15.97
CA LYS A 679 -35.67 -4.81 -16.33
C LYS A 679 -34.38 -5.61 -16.16
N VAL A 680 -33.24 -5.08 -16.58
CA VAL A 680 -31.94 -5.74 -16.37
C VAL A 680 -31.63 -5.91 -14.88
N THR A 681 -31.83 -4.86 -14.08
CA THR A 681 -31.64 -4.93 -12.63
C THR A 681 -32.49 -6.03 -11.99
N TRP A 682 -33.75 -6.13 -12.39
CA TRP A 682 -34.64 -7.20 -11.94
C TRP A 682 -34.08 -8.57 -12.30
N ASP A 683 -33.78 -8.79 -13.58
CA ASP A 683 -33.29 -10.08 -14.08
C ASP A 683 -31.97 -10.50 -13.38
N GLU A 684 -31.05 -9.56 -13.15
CA GLU A 684 -29.80 -9.83 -12.45
C GLU A 684 -30.01 -10.09 -10.95
N ALA A 685 -30.89 -9.36 -10.27
CA ALA A 685 -31.23 -9.64 -8.87
C ALA A 685 -31.80 -11.05 -8.71
N ILE A 686 -32.71 -11.45 -9.61
CA ILE A 686 -33.29 -12.80 -9.65
C ILE A 686 -32.20 -13.86 -9.89
N LYS A 687 -31.25 -13.62 -10.80
CA LYS A 687 -30.12 -14.53 -11.05
C LYS A 687 -29.21 -14.67 -9.83
N VAL A 688 -28.83 -13.56 -9.21
CA VAL A 688 -27.98 -13.55 -8.00
C VAL A 688 -28.64 -14.34 -6.88
N MET A 689 -29.93 -14.12 -6.63
CA MET A 689 -30.69 -14.86 -5.61
C MET A 689 -30.83 -16.34 -5.98
N SER A 690 -31.07 -16.67 -7.25
CA SER A 690 -31.16 -18.06 -7.71
C SER A 690 -29.83 -18.80 -7.56
N GLY A 691 -28.70 -18.15 -7.87
CA GLY A 691 -27.36 -18.68 -7.65
C GLY A 691 -27.09 -18.89 -6.16
N LEU A 692 -27.48 -17.94 -5.31
CA LEU A 692 -27.38 -18.08 -3.86
C LEU A 692 -28.11 -19.32 -3.35
N PHE A 693 -29.34 -19.56 -3.81
CA PHE A 693 -30.12 -20.73 -3.44
C PHE A 693 -29.52 -22.04 -3.95
N ASN A 694 -29.09 -22.08 -5.22
CA ASN A 694 -28.69 -23.33 -5.86
C ASN A 694 -27.23 -23.72 -5.59
N GLU A 695 -26.34 -22.75 -5.47
CA GLU A 695 -24.89 -22.98 -5.42
C GLU A 695 -24.32 -22.79 -4.01
N LYS A 696 -24.81 -21.79 -3.26
CA LYS A 696 -24.22 -21.43 -1.96
C LYS A 696 -24.95 -22.02 -0.77
N TRP A 697 -26.28 -21.97 -0.75
CA TRP A 697 -27.08 -22.55 0.32
C TRP A 697 -27.37 -24.02 0.03
N GLY A 698 -27.77 -24.35 -1.20
CA GLY A 698 -28.14 -25.69 -1.61
C GLY A 698 -29.65 -25.90 -1.54
N LYS A 699 -30.19 -26.73 -2.44
CA LYS A 699 -31.64 -26.87 -2.67
C LYS A 699 -32.44 -27.42 -1.49
N ASP A 700 -31.81 -28.23 -0.64
CA ASP A 700 -32.46 -28.92 0.48
C ASP A 700 -32.19 -28.24 1.84
N THR A 701 -31.80 -26.96 1.83
CA THR A 701 -31.43 -26.24 3.05
C THR A 701 -32.66 -25.90 3.88
N GLU A 702 -32.79 -26.52 5.05
CA GLU A 702 -33.91 -26.29 5.98
C GLU A 702 -33.79 -24.96 6.74
N TYR A 703 -32.57 -24.54 7.10
CA TYR A 703 -32.34 -23.27 7.80
C TYR A 703 -30.99 -22.63 7.45
N ILE A 704 -30.94 -21.30 7.47
CA ILE A 704 -29.72 -20.51 7.21
C ILE A 704 -29.48 -19.57 8.39
N ILE A 705 -28.29 -19.67 8.99
CA ILE A 705 -27.91 -18.82 10.11
C ILE A 705 -27.03 -17.68 9.62
N VAL A 706 -27.56 -16.47 9.65
CA VAL A 706 -26.81 -15.25 9.33
C VAL A 706 -26.42 -14.57 10.64
N LYS A 707 -25.11 -14.42 10.90
CA LYS A 707 -24.60 -13.78 12.12
C LYS A 707 -24.69 -12.26 12.06
N HIS A 708 -24.37 -11.68 10.91
CA HIS A 708 -24.44 -10.25 10.63
C HIS A 708 -25.16 -10.06 9.28
N MET A 709 -26.35 -9.45 9.31
CA MET A 709 -27.21 -9.34 8.12
C MET A 709 -26.56 -8.49 7.01
N PRO A 710 -25.87 -7.38 7.31
CA PRO A 710 -25.19 -6.57 6.29
C PRO A 710 -24.21 -7.37 5.43
N ASP A 711 -23.49 -8.36 5.98
CA ASP A 711 -22.54 -9.18 5.19
C ASP A 711 -23.22 -9.91 4.03
N LEU A 712 -24.44 -10.38 4.26
CA LEU A 712 -25.23 -11.07 3.25
C LEU A 712 -25.83 -10.07 2.27
N THR A 713 -26.49 -9.03 2.79
CA THR A 713 -27.22 -8.08 1.94
C THR A 713 -26.27 -7.24 1.08
N SER A 714 -25.10 -6.86 1.59
CA SER A 714 -24.09 -6.11 0.83
C SER A 714 -23.49 -6.95 -0.28
N LEU A 715 -23.27 -8.26 -0.06
CA LEU A 715 -22.84 -9.16 -1.11
C LEU A 715 -23.88 -9.29 -2.22
N ILE A 716 -25.16 -9.40 -1.86
CA ILE A 716 -26.26 -9.51 -2.83
C ILE A 716 -26.36 -8.23 -3.66
N THR A 717 -26.46 -7.06 -3.02
CA THR A 717 -26.65 -5.79 -3.76
C THR A 717 -25.42 -5.41 -4.57
N LEU A 718 -24.20 -5.66 -4.06
CA LEU A 718 -22.97 -5.41 -4.82
C LEU A 718 -22.89 -6.30 -6.07
N LYS A 719 -23.25 -7.58 -5.97
CA LYS A 719 -23.29 -8.49 -7.13
C LYS A 719 -24.36 -8.05 -8.13
N THR A 720 -25.54 -7.66 -7.67
CA THR A 720 -26.62 -7.22 -8.54
C THR A 720 -26.24 -5.95 -9.30
N ILE A 721 -25.79 -4.89 -8.61
CA ILE A 721 -25.43 -3.64 -9.30
C ILE A 721 -24.23 -3.82 -10.24
N SER A 722 -23.27 -4.67 -9.87
CA SER A 722 -22.13 -5.01 -10.73
C SER A 722 -22.59 -5.78 -11.97
N ALA A 723 -23.47 -6.76 -11.82
CA ALA A 723 -24.02 -7.54 -12.93
C ALA A 723 -24.93 -6.70 -13.84
N ALA A 724 -25.80 -5.86 -13.26
CA ALA A 724 -26.66 -4.94 -14.00
C ALA A 724 -25.86 -3.85 -14.72
N GLY A 725 -24.67 -3.53 -14.19
CA GLY A 725 -23.65 -2.73 -14.84
C GLY A 725 -22.76 -3.52 -15.81
N LYS A 726 -22.83 -4.85 -15.82
CA LYS A 726 -21.88 -5.77 -16.48
C LYS A 726 -20.40 -5.43 -16.18
N ILE A 727 -20.10 -5.11 -14.92
CA ILE A 727 -18.74 -5.06 -14.40
C ILE A 727 -18.37 -6.49 -13.97
N ARG A 728 -17.26 -7.02 -14.48
CA ARG A 728 -16.80 -8.38 -14.15
C ARG A 728 -16.38 -8.45 -12.68
N ASN A 729 -16.88 -9.45 -11.95
CA ASN A 729 -16.43 -9.94 -10.65
C ASN A 729 -15.66 -8.95 -9.75
N ILE A 730 -16.29 -7.84 -9.35
CA ILE A 730 -15.79 -7.06 -8.22
C ILE A 730 -15.98 -7.90 -6.97
N LEU A 731 -14.90 -8.47 -6.45
CA LEU A 731 -14.89 -8.96 -5.07
C LEU A 731 -14.90 -7.73 -4.16
N ALA A 732 -15.61 -7.80 -3.03
CA ALA A 732 -15.63 -6.75 -1.99
C ALA A 732 -14.26 -6.51 -1.31
N HIS A 733 -13.16 -6.95 -1.94
CA HIS A 733 -11.80 -7.03 -1.45
C HIS A 733 -10.79 -6.30 -2.34
N GLU A 734 -11.20 -5.71 -3.47
CA GLU A 734 -10.29 -5.04 -4.41
C GLU A 734 -9.98 -3.58 -4.05
N ALA A 735 -8.72 -3.18 -4.15
CA ALA A 735 -8.27 -1.82 -3.87
C ALA A 735 -8.87 -0.79 -4.85
N THR A 736 -9.02 0.45 -4.42
CA THR A 736 -9.58 1.56 -5.22
C THR A 736 -8.95 1.70 -6.62
N ASN A 737 -7.65 1.41 -6.74
CA ASN A 737 -6.91 1.48 -8.00
C ASN A 737 -7.33 0.38 -9.00
N VAL A 738 -7.70 -0.79 -8.51
CA VAL A 738 -8.19 -1.93 -9.33
C VAL A 738 -9.57 -1.60 -9.90
N ILE A 739 -10.44 -0.99 -9.09
CA ILE A 739 -11.75 -0.50 -9.52
C ILE A 739 -11.62 0.57 -10.62
N GLU A 740 -10.64 1.48 -10.49
CA GLU A 740 -10.36 2.51 -11.51
C GLU A 740 -9.94 1.91 -12.85
N LEU A 741 -9.02 0.94 -12.82
CA LEU A 741 -8.50 0.25 -13.99
C LEU A 741 -9.62 -0.48 -14.74
N TYR A 742 -10.43 -1.26 -14.02
CA TYR A 742 -11.58 -1.97 -14.59
C TYR A 742 -12.62 -1.03 -15.20
N MET A 743 -12.93 0.09 -14.53
CA MET A 743 -13.87 1.06 -15.09
C MET A 743 -13.32 1.72 -16.36
N LYS A 744 -12.02 2.03 -16.41
CA LYS A 744 -11.36 2.57 -17.62
C LYS A 744 -11.38 1.56 -18.78
N GLU A 745 -11.06 0.30 -18.52
CA GLU A 745 -11.11 -0.79 -19.51
C GLU A 745 -12.53 -1.01 -20.04
N MET A 746 -13.52 -1.03 -19.15
CA MET A 746 -14.92 -1.17 -19.52
C MET A 746 -15.39 -0.02 -20.43
N ILE A 747 -15.01 1.22 -20.10
CA ILE A 747 -15.29 2.40 -20.94
C ILE A 747 -14.62 2.24 -22.32
N ALA A 748 -13.36 1.80 -22.36
CA ALA A 748 -12.61 1.62 -23.59
C ALA A 748 -13.16 0.47 -24.48
N GLU A 749 -13.52 -0.68 -23.89
CA GLU A 749 -14.08 -1.82 -24.62
C GLU A 749 -15.41 -1.46 -25.28
N ARG A 750 -16.27 -0.75 -24.54
CA ARG A 750 -17.62 -0.39 -25.00
C ARG A 750 -17.61 0.68 -26.08
N ARG A 751 -16.62 1.58 -26.09
CA ARG A 751 -16.40 2.55 -27.17
C ARG A 751 -15.95 1.91 -28.49
N ASN A 752 -15.31 0.74 -28.44
CA ASN A 752 -14.73 0.09 -29.63
C ASN A 752 -15.67 -0.91 -30.33
N LYS A 753 -16.79 -1.31 -29.71
CA LYS A 753 -17.76 -2.27 -30.28
C LYS A 753 -19.13 -1.59 -30.47
N GLN A 754 -19.57 -1.41 -31.71
CA GLN A 754 -20.95 -0.99 -32.05
C GLN A 754 -21.94 -2.14 -31.81
N GLU A 755 -22.14 -2.51 -30.54
CA GLU A 755 -23.18 -3.46 -30.11
C GLU A 755 -24.26 -2.72 -29.35
N GLU A 756 -25.52 -2.97 -29.69
CA GLU A 756 -26.68 -2.48 -28.93
C GLU A 756 -26.71 -3.19 -27.56
N ARG A 757 -26.34 -2.48 -26.48
CA ARG A 757 -26.31 -3.02 -25.12
C ARG A 757 -27.23 -2.21 -24.19
N HIS A 758 -28.13 -2.89 -23.51
CA HIS A 758 -29.15 -2.28 -22.63
C HIS A 758 -28.80 -2.33 -21.13
N ASP A 759 -27.53 -2.21 -20.75
CA ASP A 759 -27.07 -2.22 -19.34
C ASP A 759 -26.77 -0.81 -18.78
N LEU A 760 -26.75 -0.68 -17.44
CA LEU A 760 -26.70 0.61 -16.72
C LEU A 760 -25.52 1.49 -17.15
N PHE A 761 -24.32 0.90 -17.24
CA PHE A 761 -23.10 1.64 -17.59
C PHE A 761 -22.98 1.86 -19.11
N ASN A 762 -23.58 1.02 -19.96
CA ASN A 762 -23.65 1.28 -21.40
C ASN A 762 -24.63 2.42 -21.72
N ALA A 763 -25.76 2.49 -21.02
CA ALA A 763 -26.67 3.62 -21.14
C ALA A 763 -26.02 4.94 -20.70
N LEU A 764 -25.14 4.92 -19.68
CA LEU A 764 -24.30 6.06 -19.29
C LEU A 764 -23.33 6.48 -20.41
N LEU A 765 -22.80 5.52 -21.17
CA LEU A 765 -21.86 5.76 -22.25
C LEU A 765 -22.54 6.29 -23.53
N VAL A 766 -23.58 5.60 -24.02
CA VAL A 766 -24.31 5.94 -25.25
C VAL A 766 -25.01 7.31 -25.14
N SER A 767 -25.61 7.60 -23.98
CA SER A 767 -26.22 8.90 -23.68
C SER A 767 -25.27 10.08 -23.85
N ASN A 768 -23.97 9.87 -23.58
CA ASN A 768 -22.96 10.92 -23.69
C ASN A 768 -22.46 11.12 -25.12
N GLU A 769 -22.56 10.10 -25.97
CA GLU A 769 -22.18 10.21 -27.38
C GLU A 769 -23.28 10.91 -28.20
N GLU A 770 -24.57 10.62 -27.94
CA GLU A 770 -25.69 11.20 -28.71
C GLU A 770 -26.16 12.59 -28.24
N ASN A 771 -26.04 12.93 -26.94
CA ASN A 771 -26.52 14.22 -26.41
C ASN A 771 -25.54 15.38 -26.56
N TRP A 772 -24.27 15.12 -26.89
CA TRP A 772 -23.23 16.15 -26.98
C TRP A 772 -23.27 16.92 -28.31
N ASP A 773 -23.67 16.26 -29.40
CA ASP A 773 -23.84 16.88 -30.72
C ASP A 773 -24.93 17.97 -30.76
N ASN A 774 -25.88 17.93 -29.82
CA ASN A 774 -26.99 18.87 -29.73
C ASN A 774 -26.78 20.03 -28.72
N MET A 775 -25.58 20.19 -28.14
CA MET A 775 -25.31 21.19 -27.08
C MET A 775 -24.53 22.44 -27.52
N ASN A 776 -24.45 22.73 -28.83
CA ASN A 776 -23.57 23.75 -29.42
C ASN A 776 -23.69 25.20 -28.90
N ASP A 777 -24.76 25.61 -28.21
CA ASP A 777 -25.02 27.04 -27.99
C ASP A 777 -24.60 27.64 -26.64
N LYS A 778 -24.00 26.89 -25.69
CA LYS A 778 -23.62 27.46 -24.37
C LYS A 778 -22.41 26.80 -23.71
N PHE A 779 -21.22 26.93 -24.30
CA PHE A 779 -19.97 26.47 -23.70
C PHE A 779 -19.03 27.64 -23.34
N THR A 780 -18.27 27.47 -22.26
CA THR A 780 -17.15 28.33 -21.85
C THR A 780 -15.88 27.99 -22.65
N ASP A 781 -14.87 28.87 -22.66
CA ASP A 781 -13.66 28.69 -23.48
C ASP A 781 -12.87 27.41 -23.14
N GLU A 782 -12.90 26.95 -21.89
CA GLU A 782 -12.31 25.66 -21.46
C GLU A 782 -13.05 24.45 -22.04
N GLU A 783 -14.36 24.55 -22.24
CA GLU A 783 -15.20 23.49 -22.80
C GLU A 783 -15.07 23.41 -24.33
N LEU A 784 -14.86 24.54 -25.00
CA LEU A 784 -14.52 24.60 -26.42
C LEU A 784 -13.16 23.94 -26.71
N ILE A 785 -12.19 24.07 -25.80
CA ILE A 785 -10.89 23.38 -25.88
C ILE A 785 -11.05 21.86 -25.72
N CYS A 786 -11.95 21.42 -24.83
CA CYS A 786 -12.30 20.01 -24.65
C CYS A 786 -13.01 19.43 -25.89
N TRP A 787 -13.88 20.20 -26.54
CA TRP A 787 -14.57 19.83 -27.78
C TRP A 787 -13.65 19.86 -29.02
N TYR A 788 -12.79 20.87 -29.17
CA TYR A 788 -11.82 20.92 -30.29
C TYR A 788 -10.81 19.77 -30.23
N SER A 789 -10.42 19.33 -29.03
CA SER A 789 -9.56 18.16 -28.85
C SER A 789 -10.24 16.85 -29.29
N PHE A 790 -11.57 16.77 -29.14
CA PHE A 790 -12.42 15.67 -29.61
C PHE A 790 -12.60 15.68 -31.14
N VAL A 791 -12.95 16.82 -31.74
CA VAL A 791 -13.18 16.95 -33.21
C VAL A 791 -11.89 16.77 -34.03
N LEU A 792 -10.73 17.11 -33.48
CA LEU A 792 -9.43 16.99 -34.16
C LEU A 792 -8.77 15.61 -34.01
N GLY A 793 -9.45 14.62 -33.42
CA GLY A 793 -8.94 13.25 -33.35
C GLY A 793 -7.67 13.07 -32.52
N ARG A 794 -7.38 13.96 -31.56
CA ARG A 794 -6.32 13.73 -30.58
C ARG A 794 -6.82 12.68 -29.58
N LYS A 795 -6.34 11.44 -29.70
CA LYS A 795 -6.55 10.39 -28.68
C LYS A 795 -6.08 10.93 -27.32
N GLY A 796 -7.03 11.12 -26.38
CA GLY A 796 -6.74 11.48 -24.99
C GLY A 796 -7.42 12.76 -24.46
N SER A 797 -8.73 12.94 -24.62
CA SER A 797 -9.44 13.88 -23.73
C SER A 797 -9.79 13.18 -22.41
N SER A 798 -8.93 13.37 -21.41
CA SER A 798 -9.12 12.85 -20.04
C SER A 798 -10.45 13.30 -19.42
N CYS A 799 -10.85 14.56 -19.66
CA CYS A 799 -11.98 15.21 -19.00
C CYS A 799 -13.35 14.48 -19.07
N LEU A 800 -13.78 13.95 -20.23
CA LEU A 800 -15.05 13.21 -20.33
C LEU A 800 -14.98 11.82 -19.71
N THR A 801 -13.82 11.18 -19.81
CA THR A 801 -13.56 9.87 -19.20
C THR A 801 -13.50 10.01 -17.68
N ASP A 802 -12.89 11.07 -17.16
CA ASP A 802 -12.82 11.38 -15.72
C ASP A 802 -14.19 11.69 -15.13
N VAL A 803 -15.02 12.47 -15.83
CA VAL A 803 -16.43 12.72 -15.42
C VAL A 803 -17.24 11.44 -15.38
N LEU A 804 -17.07 10.55 -16.36
CA LEU A 804 -17.73 9.24 -16.40
C LEU A 804 -17.28 8.35 -15.24
N LEU A 805 -15.97 8.21 -15.03
CA LEU A 805 -15.38 7.44 -13.93
C LEU A 805 -15.88 7.93 -12.56
N ALA A 806 -15.85 9.24 -12.34
CA ALA A 806 -16.33 9.86 -11.10
C ALA A 806 -17.81 9.56 -10.83
N ASN A 807 -18.68 9.64 -11.85
CA ASN A 807 -20.10 9.33 -11.68
C ASN A 807 -20.34 7.82 -11.51
N MET A 808 -19.62 6.97 -12.24
CA MET A 808 -19.75 5.51 -12.15
C MET A 808 -19.38 4.98 -10.77
N PHE A 809 -18.27 5.45 -10.20
CA PHE A 809 -17.87 5.10 -8.84
C PHE A 809 -18.87 5.61 -7.80
N ALA A 810 -19.31 6.86 -7.92
CA ALA A 810 -20.32 7.41 -7.02
C ALA A 810 -21.62 6.58 -7.03
N PHE A 811 -22.01 6.02 -8.19
CA PHE A 811 -23.17 5.15 -8.29
C PHE A 811 -22.95 3.73 -7.76
N LEU A 812 -21.77 3.15 -7.97
CA LEU A 812 -21.44 1.85 -7.40
C LEU A 812 -21.54 1.91 -5.86
N LEU A 813 -20.99 2.96 -5.25
CA LEU A 813 -21.07 3.19 -3.81
C LEU A 813 -22.50 3.50 -3.36
N ALA A 814 -23.16 4.49 -3.97
CA ALA A 814 -24.50 4.91 -3.57
C ALA A 814 -25.56 3.80 -3.75
N GLY A 815 -25.43 2.97 -4.78
CA GLY A 815 -26.41 1.97 -5.15
C GLY A 815 -26.37 0.69 -4.31
N HIS A 816 -25.18 0.22 -3.90
CA HIS A 816 -25.08 -1.03 -3.14
C HIS A 816 -25.21 -0.86 -1.62
N GLU A 817 -24.57 0.17 -1.04
CA GLU A 817 -24.52 0.35 0.42
C GLU A 817 -25.89 0.75 1.00
N THR A 818 -26.59 1.68 0.34
CA THR A 818 -27.86 2.18 0.86
C THR A 818 -28.95 1.10 0.81
N LEU A 819 -28.99 0.32 -0.28
CA LEU A 819 -30.00 -0.72 -0.42
C LEU A 819 -29.71 -1.95 0.45
N SER A 820 -28.44 -2.35 0.61
CA SER A 820 -28.08 -3.49 1.46
C SER A 820 -28.53 -3.30 2.91
N HIS A 821 -28.23 -2.14 3.49
CA HIS A 821 -28.65 -1.78 4.83
C HIS A 821 -30.17 -1.66 4.93
N THR A 822 -30.83 -1.09 3.90
CA THR A 822 -32.30 -1.05 3.86
C THR A 822 -32.91 -2.45 3.94
N ILE A 823 -32.41 -3.40 3.14
CA ILE A 823 -32.87 -4.80 3.17
C ILE A 823 -32.55 -5.42 4.53
N SER A 824 -31.39 -5.14 5.13
CA SER A 824 -31.06 -5.62 6.48
C SER A 824 -32.06 -5.16 7.54
N TYR A 825 -32.43 -3.86 7.54
CA TYR A 825 -33.47 -3.35 8.46
C TYR A 825 -34.83 -3.96 8.16
N THR A 826 -35.20 -4.10 6.88
CA THR A 826 -36.46 -4.74 6.49
C THR A 826 -36.54 -6.17 7.01
N LEU A 827 -35.51 -7.00 6.82
CA LEU A 827 -35.50 -8.38 7.30
C LEU A 827 -35.53 -8.45 8.83
N GLY A 828 -34.83 -7.55 9.52
CA GLY A 828 -34.88 -7.46 10.97
C GLY A 828 -36.24 -7.02 11.51
N LEU A 829 -36.93 -6.10 10.81
CA LEU A 829 -38.32 -5.73 11.12
C LEU A 829 -39.29 -6.88 10.87
N LEU A 830 -39.15 -7.60 9.75
CA LEU A 830 -39.99 -8.77 9.45
C LEU A 830 -39.77 -9.93 10.41
N ALA A 831 -38.58 -10.08 10.98
CA ALA A 831 -38.31 -11.04 12.05
C ALA A 831 -38.98 -10.66 13.39
N LEU A 832 -39.31 -9.38 13.59
CA LEU A 832 -40.03 -8.89 14.76
C LEU A 832 -41.56 -8.83 14.55
N HIS A 833 -42.00 -8.89 13.30
CA HIS A 833 -43.37 -8.70 12.84
C HIS A 833 -43.78 -9.84 11.89
N GLU A 834 -43.92 -11.05 12.43
CA GLU A 834 -44.27 -12.25 11.66
C GLU A 834 -45.60 -12.07 10.90
N GLU A 835 -46.55 -11.33 11.47
CA GLU A 835 -47.84 -11.01 10.83
C GLU A 835 -47.70 -10.23 9.53
N GLU A 836 -46.66 -9.40 9.41
CA GLU A 836 -46.36 -8.64 8.20
C GLU A 836 -45.68 -9.54 7.16
N GLN A 837 -44.86 -10.49 7.62
CA GLN A 837 -44.22 -11.49 6.79
C GLN A 837 -45.25 -12.44 6.14
N GLU A 838 -46.28 -12.85 6.88
CA GLU A 838 -47.38 -13.67 6.37
C GLU A 838 -48.18 -12.95 5.28
N LYS A 839 -48.44 -11.64 5.43
CA LYS A 839 -49.12 -10.84 4.40
C LYS A 839 -48.29 -10.74 3.12
N ILE A 840 -46.98 -10.58 3.25
CA ILE A 840 -46.06 -10.61 2.10
C ILE A 840 -46.12 -11.98 1.42
N TYR A 841 -45.98 -13.07 2.18
CA TYR A 841 -46.03 -14.42 1.64
C TYR A 841 -47.36 -14.70 0.92
N LYS A 842 -48.48 -14.28 1.51
CA LYS A 842 -49.80 -14.37 0.88
C LYS A 842 -49.85 -13.60 -0.44
N GLN A 843 -49.40 -12.33 -0.48
CA GLN A 843 -49.32 -11.57 -1.73
C GLN A 843 -48.44 -12.26 -2.78
N ILE A 844 -47.31 -12.83 -2.37
CA ILE A 844 -46.41 -13.56 -3.27
C ILE A 844 -47.13 -14.78 -3.86
N THR A 845 -47.72 -15.64 -3.04
CA THR A 845 -48.40 -16.87 -3.48
C THR A 845 -49.68 -16.62 -4.31
N GLU A 846 -50.34 -15.47 -4.14
CA GLU A 846 -51.47 -15.05 -5.00
C GLU A 846 -51.02 -14.64 -6.41
N ASN A 847 -49.76 -14.23 -6.58
CA ASN A 847 -49.22 -13.69 -7.84
C ASN A 847 -48.12 -14.55 -8.48
N LEU A 848 -47.64 -15.58 -7.78
CA LEU A 848 -46.54 -16.45 -8.18
C LEU A 848 -46.83 -17.89 -7.78
N HIS A 849 -46.80 -18.82 -8.75
CA HIS A 849 -46.96 -20.24 -8.47
C HIS A 849 -45.73 -20.80 -7.74
N THR A 850 -45.91 -21.92 -7.03
CA THR A 850 -44.80 -22.63 -6.38
C THR A 850 -43.72 -22.94 -7.41
N ASP A 851 -42.47 -22.60 -7.09
CA ASP A 851 -41.26 -22.75 -7.93
C ASP A 851 -41.19 -21.87 -9.19
N GLU A 852 -42.16 -20.99 -9.42
CA GLU A 852 -42.12 -20.02 -10.52
C GLU A 852 -41.10 -18.89 -10.22
N ILE A 853 -40.26 -18.56 -11.20
CA ILE A 853 -39.33 -17.41 -11.12
C ILE A 853 -40.08 -16.17 -11.62
N PRO A 854 -40.18 -15.09 -10.83
CA PRO A 854 -41.00 -13.94 -11.21
C PRO A 854 -40.30 -13.08 -12.29
N GLY A 855 -40.99 -12.83 -13.40
CA GLY A 855 -40.55 -11.88 -14.43
C GLY A 855 -40.83 -10.42 -14.06
N TYR A 856 -40.13 -9.48 -14.73
CA TYR A 856 -40.22 -8.04 -14.47
C TYR A 856 -41.65 -7.48 -14.58
N GLU A 857 -42.49 -8.07 -15.44
CA GLU A 857 -43.90 -7.70 -15.59
C GLU A 857 -44.72 -7.85 -14.30
N LYS A 858 -44.27 -8.68 -13.34
CA LYS A 858 -44.92 -8.86 -12.04
C LYS A 858 -44.53 -7.82 -11.00
N LEU A 859 -43.56 -6.93 -11.27
CA LEU A 859 -43.06 -5.91 -10.33
C LEU A 859 -44.21 -5.14 -9.63
N ASN A 860 -45.21 -4.71 -10.41
CA ASN A 860 -46.31 -3.89 -9.90
C ASN A 860 -47.37 -4.69 -9.11
N SER A 861 -47.29 -6.03 -9.11
CA SER A 861 -48.17 -6.89 -8.31
C SER A 861 -47.72 -6.97 -6.84
N PHE A 862 -46.47 -6.65 -6.54
CA PHE A 862 -45.87 -6.75 -5.19
C PHE A 862 -45.98 -5.44 -4.40
N THR A 863 -47.16 -4.81 -4.42
CA THR A 863 -47.41 -3.51 -3.78
C THR A 863 -47.21 -3.50 -2.27
N TYR A 864 -47.44 -4.63 -1.59
CA TYR A 864 -47.26 -4.74 -0.14
C TYR A 864 -45.77 -4.87 0.22
N VAL A 865 -44.99 -5.58 -0.61
CA VAL A 865 -43.52 -5.64 -0.47
C VAL A 865 -42.91 -4.25 -0.59
N LEU A 866 -43.38 -3.45 -1.57
CA LEU A 866 -42.95 -2.06 -1.70
C LEU A 866 -43.34 -1.21 -0.49
N ALA A 867 -44.55 -1.40 0.04
CA ALA A 867 -45.04 -0.70 1.22
C ALA A 867 -44.21 -1.03 2.48
N VAL A 868 -43.79 -2.28 2.62
CA VAL A 868 -42.87 -2.78 3.68
C VAL A 868 -41.49 -2.15 3.55
N LEU A 869 -40.95 -2.10 2.32
CA LEU A 869 -39.66 -1.44 2.05
C LEU A 869 -39.73 0.05 2.40
N TYR A 870 -40.82 0.72 2.06
CA TYR A 870 -41.03 2.14 2.36
C TYR A 870 -41.19 2.42 3.84
N GLU A 871 -41.93 1.59 4.58
CA GLU A 871 -42.04 1.74 6.03
C GLU A 871 -40.72 1.45 6.74
N SER A 872 -39.91 0.52 6.21
CA SER A 872 -38.54 0.29 6.68
C SER A 872 -37.67 1.53 6.49
N LEU A 873 -37.71 2.17 5.31
CA LEU A 873 -37.01 3.42 5.01
C LEU A 873 -37.54 4.62 5.79
N ARG A 874 -38.83 4.63 6.17
CA ARG A 874 -39.38 5.66 7.05
C ARG A 874 -38.76 5.55 8.43
N LEU A 875 -38.80 4.35 9.03
CA LEU A 875 -38.27 4.11 10.37
C LEU A 875 -36.73 4.19 10.45
N PHE A 876 -36.05 3.74 9.41
CA PHE A 876 -34.59 3.68 9.31
C PHE A 876 -34.14 4.26 7.96
N PRO A 877 -34.10 5.59 7.79
CA PRO A 877 -33.57 6.21 6.58
C PRO A 877 -32.03 6.12 6.55
N MET A 878 -31.45 5.70 5.42
CA MET A 878 -29.99 5.56 5.30
C MET A 878 -29.27 6.89 5.37
N VAL A 879 -29.93 7.95 4.89
CA VAL A 879 -29.50 9.34 5.04
C VAL A 879 -30.41 9.97 6.08
N THR A 880 -29.90 10.14 7.30
CA THR A 880 -30.68 10.67 8.43
C THR A 880 -30.85 12.18 8.39
N MET A 881 -29.99 12.90 7.65
CA MET A 881 -30.08 14.35 7.51
C MET A 881 -29.49 14.87 6.19
N LEU A 882 -29.95 16.06 5.76
CA LEU A 882 -29.40 16.79 4.62
C LEU A 882 -28.83 18.13 5.09
N VAL A 883 -27.53 18.34 4.89
CA VAL A 883 -26.85 19.59 5.24
C VAL A 883 -26.77 20.51 4.02
N ARG A 884 -27.06 21.80 4.21
CA ARG A 884 -27.00 22.84 3.18
C ARG A 884 -26.25 24.06 3.67
N GLU A 885 -25.43 24.62 2.79
CA GLU A 885 -24.89 25.97 2.91
C GLU A 885 -25.85 26.96 2.27
N ILE A 886 -25.85 28.19 2.79
CA ILE A 886 -26.68 29.27 2.31
C ILE A 886 -25.84 30.21 1.44
N ALA A 887 -26.23 30.43 0.19
CA ALA A 887 -25.47 31.25 -0.75
C ALA A 887 -25.57 32.77 -0.45
N ASP A 888 -26.72 33.22 0.05
CA ASP A 888 -27.05 34.61 0.36
C ASP A 888 -28.00 34.66 1.57
N ASP A 889 -28.00 35.73 2.37
CA ASP A 889 -28.90 35.86 3.52
C ASP A 889 -30.36 35.54 3.15
N VAL A 890 -31.00 34.65 3.92
CA VAL A 890 -32.37 34.18 3.68
C VAL A 890 -33.25 34.44 4.88
N THR A 891 -34.54 34.65 4.63
CA THR A 891 -35.56 34.72 5.68
C THR A 891 -36.51 33.55 5.52
N PHE A 892 -36.68 32.75 6.56
CA PHE A 892 -37.66 31.66 6.61
C PHE A 892 -38.97 32.15 7.23
N SER A 893 -40.10 31.68 6.70
CA SER A 893 -41.40 31.90 7.32
C SER A 893 -41.74 30.77 8.29
N LYS A 894 -41.78 31.08 9.59
CA LYS A 894 -42.20 30.15 10.65
C LYS A 894 -43.62 30.47 11.10
N GLN A 895 -44.55 29.54 10.95
CA GLN A 895 -45.89 29.69 11.52
C GLN A 895 -45.83 29.41 13.02
N LYS A 896 -46.35 30.34 13.82
CA LYS A 896 -46.52 30.20 15.27
C LYS A 896 -47.75 29.37 15.58
N SER A 897 -47.80 28.83 16.80
CA SER A 897 -48.93 28.03 17.31
C SER A 897 -50.26 28.78 17.34
N ASP A 898 -50.24 30.11 17.28
CA ASP A 898 -51.43 30.99 17.19
C ASP A 898 -51.86 31.29 15.73
N GLY A 899 -51.19 30.71 14.73
CA GLY A 899 -51.46 30.88 13.31
C GLY A 899 -50.75 32.08 12.67
N THR A 900 -50.06 32.93 13.43
CA THR A 900 -49.30 34.08 12.89
C THR A 900 -47.97 33.65 12.26
N ILE A 901 -47.45 34.43 11.30
CA ILE A 901 -46.19 34.14 10.61
C ILE A 901 -45.06 34.99 11.21
N GLU A 902 -44.01 34.33 11.67
CA GLU A 902 -42.75 34.91 12.12
C GLU A 902 -41.70 34.80 11.01
N GLN A 903 -41.04 35.92 10.71
CA GLN A 903 -39.95 35.97 9.75
C GLN A 903 -38.63 35.73 10.48
N VAL A 904 -37.92 34.66 10.13
CA VAL A 904 -36.68 34.24 10.78
C VAL A 904 -35.51 34.46 9.82
N PRO A 905 -34.71 35.53 9.99
CA PRO A 905 -33.53 35.76 9.17
C PRO A 905 -32.40 34.79 9.55
N VAL A 906 -31.73 34.25 8.54
CA VAL A 906 -30.58 33.35 8.65
C VAL A 906 -29.51 33.85 7.69
N THR A 907 -28.32 34.14 8.21
CA THR A 907 -27.23 34.71 7.41
C THR A 907 -26.49 33.62 6.63
N LYS A 908 -25.81 34.00 5.55
CA LYS A 908 -25.04 33.08 4.68
C LYS A 908 -23.98 32.23 5.39
N ASP A 909 -23.51 32.64 6.58
CA ASP A 909 -22.50 31.92 7.37
C ASP A 909 -23.08 30.74 8.20
N ASN A 910 -24.39 30.50 8.12
CA ASN A 910 -25.05 29.39 8.82
C ASN A 910 -25.28 28.19 7.89
N LEU A 911 -25.33 27.00 8.49
CA LEU A 911 -25.80 25.78 7.83
C LEU A 911 -27.28 25.54 8.12
N VAL A 912 -27.99 24.99 7.15
CA VAL A 912 -29.35 24.48 7.30
C VAL A 912 -29.33 22.97 7.25
N ILE A 913 -29.94 22.34 8.27
CA ILE A 913 -30.00 20.89 8.41
C ILE A 913 -31.46 20.46 8.31
N LEU A 914 -31.78 19.60 7.36
CA LEU A 914 -33.05 18.89 7.30
C LEU A 914 -32.86 17.54 7.98
N ASP A 915 -33.48 17.36 9.14
CA ASP A 915 -33.44 16.10 9.89
C ASP A 915 -34.54 15.15 9.36
N ILE A 916 -34.15 14.22 8.49
CA ILE A 916 -35.08 13.28 7.86
C ILE A 916 -35.62 12.31 8.90
N ALA A 917 -34.77 11.84 9.81
CA ALA A 917 -35.19 10.94 10.87
C ALA A 917 -36.24 11.60 11.77
N ALA A 918 -36.00 12.82 12.24
CA ALA A 918 -36.99 13.55 13.04
C ALA A 918 -38.31 13.77 12.28
N LEU A 919 -38.24 14.16 11.00
CA LEU A 919 -39.43 14.35 10.15
C LEU A 919 -40.25 13.06 9.99
N HIS A 920 -39.57 11.92 9.83
CA HIS A 920 -40.19 10.61 9.67
C HIS A 920 -40.83 10.08 10.96
N TYR A 921 -40.40 10.56 12.13
CA TYR A 921 -41.01 10.25 13.41
C TYR A 921 -41.97 11.34 13.92
N ASN A 922 -42.22 12.39 13.11
CA ASN A 922 -43.04 13.51 13.53
C ASN A 922 -44.54 13.12 13.55
N PRO A 923 -45.22 13.14 14.72
CA PRO A 923 -46.61 12.73 14.84
C PRO A 923 -47.60 13.67 14.12
N LYS A 924 -47.16 14.86 13.68
CA LYS A 924 -47.94 15.74 12.79
C LYS A 924 -48.27 15.05 11.46
N TYR A 925 -47.38 14.19 10.96
CA TYR A 925 -47.51 13.54 9.65
C TYR A 925 -47.74 12.03 9.75
N TRP A 926 -47.30 11.41 10.85
CA TRP A 926 -47.30 9.97 11.02
C TRP A 926 -48.01 9.58 12.32
N THR A 927 -49.25 9.07 12.23
CA THR A 927 -49.98 8.55 13.40
C THR A 927 -49.25 7.35 13.99
N ASP A 928 -48.98 7.30 15.30
CA ASP A 928 -48.14 6.25 15.93
C ASP A 928 -46.80 6.06 15.18
N PRO A 929 -45.94 7.09 15.14
CA PRO A 929 -44.77 7.14 14.25
C PRO A 929 -43.74 6.03 14.54
N GLU A 930 -43.74 5.49 15.75
CA GLU A 930 -42.84 4.41 16.13
C GLU A 930 -43.35 3.03 15.72
N LYS A 931 -44.61 2.88 15.32
CA LYS A 931 -45.16 1.58 14.88
C LYS A 931 -44.67 1.26 13.47
N PHE A 932 -44.23 0.02 13.25
CA PHE A 932 -44.03 -0.53 11.91
C PHE A 932 -45.40 -0.85 11.29
N ASP A 933 -45.86 0.01 10.37
CA ASP A 933 -47.15 -0.13 9.71
C ASP A 933 -47.01 0.11 8.20
N PRO A 934 -46.76 -0.95 7.40
CA PRO A 934 -46.67 -0.86 5.96
C PRO A 934 -47.94 -0.31 5.29
N THR A 935 -49.13 -0.43 5.91
CA THR A 935 -50.39 -0.04 5.28
C THR A 935 -50.48 1.45 4.98
N ARG A 936 -49.66 2.29 5.64
CA ARG A 936 -49.50 3.73 5.37
C ARG A 936 -49.18 4.03 3.91
N PHE A 937 -48.44 3.14 3.25
CA PHE A 937 -47.98 3.33 1.87
C PHE A 937 -48.89 2.67 0.83
N LEU A 938 -49.99 2.03 1.23
CA LEU A 938 -51.02 1.52 0.32
C LEU A 938 -52.03 2.61 -0.08
N GLY A 939 -52.14 3.67 0.72
CA GLY A 939 -53.01 4.82 0.49
C GLY A 939 -52.25 6.09 0.15
N ASN A 940 -52.91 7.24 0.34
CA ASN A 940 -52.25 8.54 0.18
C ASN A 940 -51.50 8.89 1.48
N TYR A 941 -50.20 9.16 1.36
CA TYR A 941 -49.34 9.57 2.46
C TYR A 941 -48.71 10.93 2.14
N ASN A 942 -48.20 11.62 3.17
CA ASN A 942 -47.56 12.91 2.98
C ASN A 942 -46.17 12.72 2.32
N LYS A 943 -46.10 13.00 1.01
CA LYS A 943 -44.88 12.86 0.21
C LYS A 943 -43.80 13.88 0.58
N ASP A 944 -44.19 15.03 1.12
CA ASP A 944 -43.25 16.06 1.57
C ASP A 944 -42.64 15.71 2.93
N ALA A 945 -43.33 14.87 3.72
CA ALA A 945 -42.83 14.32 4.98
C ALA A 945 -42.10 12.97 4.82
N TYR A 946 -42.09 12.39 3.61
CA TYR A 946 -41.41 11.13 3.30
C TYR A 946 -40.21 11.40 2.39
N LEU A 947 -39.04 11.62 3.01
CA LEU A 947 -37.80 12.04 2.34
C LEU A 947 -36.62 11.04 2.41
N PRO A 948 -36.82 9.70 2.46
CA PRO A 948 -35.65 8.79 2.46
C PRO A 948 -34.87 8.85 1.14
N PHE A 949 -35.50 9.34 0.07
CA PHE A 949 -34.90 9.59 -1.23
C PHE A 949 -34.68 11.08 -1.53
N SER A 950 -34.71 11.95 -0.50
CA SER A 950 -34.75 13.41 -0.66
C SER A 950 -35.97 13.88 -1.49
N GLY A 951 -36.06 15.18 -1.77
CA GLY A 951 -37.16 15.79 -2.53
C GLY A 951 -36.68 16.83 -3.55
N GLY A 952 -37.61 17.28 -4.40
CA GLY A 952 -37.34 18.29 -5.43
C GLY A 952 -36.40 17.81 -6.54
N MET A 953 -35.67 18.75 -7.17
CA MET A 953 -34.82 18.45 -8.32
C MET A 953 -33.58 17.60 -7.98
N ARG A 954 -33.20 17.55 -6.70
CA ARG A 954 -32.09 16.71 -6.20
C ARG A 954 -32.61 15.41 -5.57
N ALA A 955 -33.86 15.01 -5.83
CA ALA A 955 -34.35 13.70 -5.43
C ALA A 955 -33.45 12.58 -6.00
N CYS A 956 -33.31 11.51 -5.23
CA CYS A 956 -32.48 10.36 -5.57
C CYS A 956 -32.86 9.84 -6.95
N ILE A 957 -31.87 9.81 -7.85
CA ILE A 957 -32.09 9.34 -9.21
C ILE A 957 -32.30 7.82 -9.27
N GLY A 958 -31.66 7.10 -8.34
CA GLY A 958 -31.73 5.66 -8.23
C GLY A 958 -32.93 5.13 -7.47
N ARG A 959 -33.92 5.98 -7.10
CA ARG A 959 -35.10 5.53 -6.33
C ARG A 959 -35.78 4.33 -6.98
N ARG A 960 -36.12 4.43 -8.27
CA ARG A 960 -36.83 3.35 -8.98
C ARG A 960 -35.96 2.09 -9.12
N PHE A 961 -34.65 2.27 -9.32
CA PHE A 961 -33.69 1.17 -9.34
C PHE A 961 -33.67 0.40 -8.01
N ALA A 962 -33.61 1.12 -6.88
CA ALA A 962 -33.62 0.54 -5.54
C ALA A 962 -34.94 -0.17 -5.21
N GLU A 963 -36.08 0.37 -5.67
CA GLU A 963 -37.39 -0.29 -5.53
C GLU A 963 -37.42 -1.63 -6.28
N VAL A 964 -36.96 -1.64 -7.53
CA VAL A 964 -36.95 -2.82 -8.39
C VAL A 964 -36.07 -3.92 -7.79
N GLU A 965 -34.83 -3.58 -7.43
CA GLU A 965 -33.89 -4.52 -6.83
C GLU A 965 -34.37 -5.02 -5.46
N GLY A 966 -34.83 -4.12 -4.59
CA GLY A 966 -35.33 -4.47 -3.26
C GLY A 966 -36.55 -5.40 -3.31
N ILE A 967 -37.51 -5.14 -4.21
CA ILE A 967 -38.66 -6.03 -4.41
C ILE A 967 -38.20 -7.40 -4.92
N ALA A 968 -37.31 -7.45 -5.92
CA ALA A 968 -36.82 -8.72 -6.46
C ALA A 968 -36.15 -9.59 -5.37
N ILE A 969 -35.27 -8.99 -4.56
CA ILE A 969 -34.57 -9.70 -3.48
C ILE A 969 -35.56 -10.20 -2.42
N LEU A 970 -36.47 -9.34 -1.95
CA LEU A 970 -37.43 -9.70 -0.91
C LEU A 970 -38.44 -10.75 -1.38
N VAL A 971 -38.96 -10.63 -2.61
CA VAL A 971 -39.87 -11.63 -3.19
C VAL A 971 -39.18 -12.98 -3.32
N MET A 972 -37.95 -13.02 -3.85
CA MET A 972 -37.18 -14.26 -3.98
C MET A 972 -36.92 -14.90 -2.62
N LEU A 973 -36.48 -14.12 -1.63
CA LEU A 973 -36.16 -14.64 -0.30
C LEU A 973 -37.40 -15.13 0.44
N LEU A 974 -38.45 -14.31 0.50
CA LEU A 974 -39.67 -14.59 1.28
C LEU A 974 -40.60 -15.58 0.60
N SER A 975 -40.44 -15.86 -0.70
CA SER A 975 -41.15 -16.97 -1.36
C SER A 975 -40.69 -18.35 -0.88
N ARG A 976 -39.47 -18.45 -0.31
CA ARG A 976 -38.84 -19.72 0.07
C ARG A 976 -38.53 -19.83 1.56
N TYR A 977 -38.13 -18.73 2.19
CA TYR A 977 -37.65 -18.74 3.56
C TYR A 977 -38.49 -17.82 4.45
N LYS A 978 -38.75 -18.31 5.66
CA LYS A 978 -39.22 -17.48 6.77
C LYS A 978 -38.01 -16.90 7.52
N VAL A 979 -38.06 -15.62 7.89
CA VAL A 979 -37.00 -14.92 8.62
C VAL A 979 -37.37 -14.87 10.10
N GLU A 980 -36.49 -15.38 10.95
CA GLU A 980 -36.69 -15.46 12.40
C GLU A 980 -35.44 -15.02 13.18
N LEU A 981 -35.63 -14.64 14.45
CA LEU A 981 -34.52 -14.33 15.34
C LEU A 981 -33.80 -15.62 15.77
N LYS A 982 -32.48 -15.67 15.56
CA LYS A 982 -31.65 -16.84 15.93
C LYS A 982 -31.75 -17.25 17.40
N ASP A 983 -31.93 -16.29 18.30
CA ASP A 983 -32.01 -16.52 19.75
C ASP A 983 -33.16 -15.70 20.35
N PRO A 984 -34.41 -16.17 20.24
CA PRO A 984 -35.58 -15.46 20.77
C PRO A 984 -35.50 -15.24 22.28
N GLY A 985 -34.78 -16.12 23.01
CA GLY A 985 -34.60 -16.05 24.45
C GLY A 985 -33.89 -14.78 24.92
N LYS A 986 -32.94 -14.25 24.13
CA LYS A 986 -32.24 -12.97 24.39
C LYS A 986 -33.14 -11.73 24.38
N TYR A 987 -34.36 -11.89 23.88
CA TYR A 987 -35.38 -10.86 23.72
C TYR A 987 -36.64 -11.17 24.54
N ALA A 988 -36.64 -12.26 25.33
CA ALA A 988 -37.74 -12.63 26.20
C ALA A 988 -37.97 -11.56 27.27
N GLY A 989 -39.23 -11.22 27.51
CA GLY A 989 -39.63 -10.20 28.50
C GLY A 989 -39.54 -8.74 28.03
N LEU A 990 -38.91 -8.48 26.87
CA LEU A 990 -38.89 -7.15 26.24
C LEU A 990 -40.16 -6.93 25.39
N ASP A 991 -40.65 -5.69 25.36
CA ASP A 991 -41.70 -5.29 24.41
C ASP A 991 -41.15 -5.13 22.97
N VAL A 992 -42.02 -4.93 21.99
CA VAL A 992 -41.63 -4.89 20.57
C VAL A 992 -40.67 -3.72 20.25
N LEU A 993 -40.80 -2.58 20.93
CA LEU A 993 -39.96 -1.40 20.71
C LEU A 993 -38.58 -1.60 21.34
N GLU A 994 -38.51 -2.20 22.53
CA GLU A 994 -37.27 -2.58 23.20
C GLU A 994 -36.51 -3.64 22.39
N ARG A 995 -37.20 -4.65 21.85
CA ARG A 995 -36.60 -5.64 20.95
C ARG A 995 -36.04 -4.98 19.71
N ARG A 996 -36.81 -4.09 19.08
CA ARG A 996 -36.37 -3.33 17.91
C ARG A 996 -35.14 -2.48 18.21
N ALA A 997 -35.16 -1.69 19.28
CA ALA A 997 -34.04 -0.84 19.66
C ALA A 997 -32.76 -1.64 19.95
N LYS A 998 -32.89 -2.85 20.50
CA LYS A 998 -31.77 -3.75 20.79
C LYS A 998 -31.26 -4.49 19.55
N LEU A 999 -32.16 -4.95 18.68
CA LEU A 999 -31.82 -5.71 17.47
C LEU A 999 -31.26 -4.81 16.37
N LEU A 1000 -31.89 -3.66 16.14
CA LEU A 1000 -31.61 -2.74 15.04
C LEU A 1000 -30.79 -1.52 15.48
N LYS A 1001 -30.01 -1.68 16.55
CA LYS A 1001 -29.09 -0.63 17.02
C LYS A 1001 -28.05 -0.37 15.93
N SER A 1002 -27.88 0.89 15.54
CA SER A 1002 -27.02 1.28 14.43
C SER A 1002 -26.16 2.50 14.73
N GLU A 1003 -25.02 2.60 14.05
CA GLU A 1003 -24.15 3.79 14.07
C GLU A 1003 -23.99 4.36 12.65
N PRO A 1004 -24.09 5.69 12.46
CA PRO A 1004 -23.92 6.29 11.14
C PRO A 1004 -22.45 6.22 10.70
N ARG A 1005 -22.18 5.51 9.61
CA ARG A 1005 -20.86 5.38 8.97
C ARG A 1005 -21.01 5.32 7.44
N ILE A 1006 -19.97 5.70 6.71
CA ILE A 1006 -19.86 5.52 5.25
C ILE A 1006 -18.64 4.64 5.02
N THR A 1007 -18.74 3.59 4.21
CA THR A 1007 -17.60 2.74 3.88
C THR A 1007 -16.95 3.27 2.61
N THR A 1008 -15.77 3.89 2.72
CA THR A 1008 -15.05 4.40 1.55
C THR A 1008 -13.78 3.62 1.23
N THR A 1009 -13.46 2.61 2.06
CA THR A 1009 -12.32 1.71 1.87
C THR A 1009 -12.68 0.26 2.17
N VAL A 1010 -12.00 -0.69 1.51
CA VAL A 1010 -12.09 -2.13 1.79
C VAL A 1010 -11.74 -2.46 3.25
N GLN A 1011 -10.85 -1.68 3.87
CA GLN A 1011 -10.47 -1.82 5.28
C GLN A 1011 -11.62 -1.49 6.25
N GLU A 1012 -12.47 -0.52 5.94
CA GLU A 1012 -13.65 -0.19 6.77
C GLU A 1012 -14.73 -1.26 6.69
N ALA A 1013 -14.92 -1.90 5.52
CA ALA A 1013 -15.83 -3.03 5.35
C ALA A 1013 -15.43 -4.24 6.22
N ARG A 1014 -14.13 -4.41 6.49
CA ARG A 1014 -13.60 -5.50 7.35
C ARG A 1014 -13.86 -5.27 8.84
N LYS A 1015 -13.94 -4.01 9.29
CA LYS A 1015 -14.23 -3.65 10.70
C LYS A 1015 -15.72 -3.77 11.07
N MET A 1016 -16.59 -4.08 10.11
CA MET A 1016 -18.05 -4.23 10.29
C MET A 1016 -18.53 -5.69 10.39
N LYS A 1017 -17.62 -6.68 10.33
CA LYS A 1017 -17.90 -8.07 10.73
C LYS A 1017 -17.73 -8.24 12.24
#